data_AF-A0AAU1AEL6-F1
#
_entry.id   AF-A0AAU1AEL6-F1
#
_cell.length_a   1.000
_cell.length_b   1.000
_cell.length_c   1.000
_cell.angle_alpha   90.00
_cell.angle_beta   90.00
_cell.angle_gamma   90.00
#
_symmetry.space_group_name_H-M   'P 1'
#
loop_
_entity.id
_entity.type
_entity.pdbx_description
1 polymer ?
#
loop_
_entity_poly.entity_id
_entity_poly.type
_entity_poly.pdbx_seq_one_letter_code
_entity_poly.pdbx_strand_id
1 'polypeptide(L)'
;MLQHLIRRPAVAAAVLVVGAAGITVASPAHAALPSTGGRLTIADGSTTVHGQVPLTTSYPIDQITWSPDGSRGVFVTDDGYVATVRWNDGENVYPILDPDTDPTAQRTDVQWVGNGDRVIWAEKTAGKPSRIEQSVSSFGYQPVRVTPDDGMHYLNPDTNLSFRLVVQRQADSGGAPTGTPEIGIINFGNFQRITTDASNPSISPDGTRVAFVRSDGTHRQIWVSNLSGGNLVQVTSNPVDHDNPTWSPSGQVIAFSQGDTVAEVTASGSTADTPTITAKAGRPAYQPLRRDRVVRLSGADRHTTAVKISQSLWRGVGTIGGQQAEARSVVLSRSDVFADGLGGAALAVAKQGPLLLTPPTSLDPNAKAEIQRILPPGGTVYLLGSTGALSQSVQDQIKALGYQTVRLAGADRFSTSIAVANAIDTRPDVVLTATGMDYPDALAAGAATGGVRANGKTAVLVLTNNATLAPATKTYLDALPAGTEMYGIGLYAAQASEAYGSVPVVGDSRYETAALTAWAFFGGENHVGIATGSDWPDALAGGALMGSLGGPLMLTPGTSTQLSPEASEVLDEFSGSVHTGLIFGSEPVVWAEQQSAAGALLSGPAGYLSENNTSAVRTGPPAGARTAAPGPARSAAEIKAAVVAGQKRLSR
;
A
#
# COMPACT_ATOMS: atom_id res chain seq x y z
N MET A 1 -20.50 -28.70 40.19
CA MET A 1 -20.49 -27.66 41.24
C MET A 1 -20.15 -26.36 40.55
N LEU A 2 -21.10 -25.43 40.40
CA LEU A 2 -21.52 -24.48 41.44
C LEU A 2 -20.35 -23.64 41.99
N GLN A 3 -20.35 -22.36 41.62
CA GLN A 3 -20.69 -21.23 42.51
C GLN A 3 -19.81 -21.01 43.76
N HIS A 4 -19.49 -19.79 44.18
CA HIS A 4 -19.65 -18.45 43.60
C HIS A 4 -18.84 -17.44 44.46
N LEU A 5 -18.39 -16.30 43.90
CA LEU A 5 -18.96 -14.94 44.11
C LEU A 5 -19.27 -14.59 45.60
N ILE A 6 -18.97 -13.42 46.22
CA ILE A 6 -19.32 -12.01 45.98
C ILE A 6 -18.50 -11.20 47.03
N ARG A 7 -17.88 -10.01 46.79
CA ARG A 7 -18.42 -8.62 46.85
C ARG A 7 -17.29 -7.68 46.38
N ARG A 8 -17.43 -6.73 45.43
CA ARG A 8 -18.30 -5.52 45.33
C ARG A 8 -18.09 -4.50 46.50
N PRO A 9 -18.21 -3.17 46.29
CA PRO A 9 -18.00 -2.35 45.07
C PRO A 9 -17.41 -0.92 45.33
N ALA A 10 -17.40 -0.07 44.28
CA ALA A 10 -17.41 1.42 44.28
C ALA A 10 -16.20 2.20 44.86
N VAL A 11 -15.53 3.15 44.19
CA VAL A 11 -15.91 4.29 43.31
C VAL A 11 -16.51 5.51 44.04
N ALA A 12 -15.70 6.57 44.21
CA ALA A 12 -16.00 8.01 44.08
C ALA A 12 -14.71 8.80 44.42
N ALA A 13 -14.03 9.49 43.49
CA ALA A 13 -14.39 10.72 42.77
C ALA A 13 -14.22 12.02 43.61
N ALA A 14 -13.19 12.83 43.29
CA ALA A 14 -13.26 14.30 43.17
C ALA A 14 -11.88 14.93 42.86
N VAL A 15 -11.72 15.36 41.59
CA VAL A 15 -11.45 16.75 41.16
C VAL A 15 -10.41 17.59 41.94
N LEU A 16 -9.40 18.07 41.20
CA LEU A 16 -9.09 19.51 41.18
C LEU A 16 -8.59 19.96 39.79
N VAL A 17 -9.12 21.08 39.29
CA VAL A 17 -8.76 21.72 38.00
C VAL A 17 -8.40 23.17 38.27
N VAL A 18 -7.20 23.61 37.84
CA VAL A 18 -6.77 24.95 37.35
C VAL A 18 -5.39 24.66 36.70
N GLY A 19 -5.01 25.01 35.45
CA GLY A 19 -5.18 26.23 34.66
C GLY A 19 -3.77 26.86 34.46
N ALA A 20 -3.31 27.32 33.29
CA ALA A 20 -3.96 27.50 32.00
C ALA A 20 -2.96 27.54 30.79
N ALA A 21 -3.51 27.34 29.59
CA ALA A 21 -3.07 27.81 28.26
C ALA A 21 -1.64 27.51 27.72
N GLY A 22 -1.56 26.65 26.70
CA GLY A 22 -0.34 26.48 25.88
C GLY A 22 -0.41 25.38 24.81
N ILE A 23 -1.20 25.58 23.74
CA ILE A 23 -1.26 24.77 22.50
C ILE A 23 -1.69 23.29 22.66
N THR A 24 -2.76 22.90 21.96
CA THR A 24 -3.19 21.49 21.83
C THR A 24 -2.27 20.71 20.90
N VAL A 25 -1.57 19.70 21.42
CA VAL A 25 -1.06 18.58 20.62
C VAL A 25 -1.66 17.29 21.15
N ALA A 26 -2.73 16.82 20.51
CA ALA A 26 -3.24 15.47 20.70
C ALA A 26 -2.51 14.54 19.73
N SER A 27 -1.79 13.52 20.23
CA SER A 27 -1.23 12.41 19.43
C SER A 27 -0.74 11.26 20.35
N PRO A 28 -1.43 10.11 20.40
CA PRO A 28 -0.90 8.86 20.98
C PRO A 28 -0.69 7.73 19.93
N ALA A 29 0.18 6.74 20.25
CA ALA A 29 0.42 5.40 19.60
C ALA A 29 1.34 5.32 18.34
N HIS A 30 1.75 4.16 17.75
CA HIS A 30 1.53 2.68 17.95
C HIS A 30 2.78 1.88 17.56
N ALA A 31 2.98 0.67 18.09
CA ALA A 31 3.77 -0.37 17.42
C ALA A 31 3.04 -0.67 16.10
N ALA A 32 3.68 -0.40 14.96
CA ALA A 32 3.03 -0.20 13.65
C ALA A 32 2.28 1.15 13.39
N LEU A 33 1.00 1.42 13.77
CA LEU A 33 0.26 2.66 13.32
C LEU A 33 -0.76 3.41 14.28
N PRO A 34 -0.48 4.62 14.82
CA PRO A 34 -1.23 5.24 15.96
C PRO A 34 -2.77 5.06 16.12
N SER A 35 -3.21 4.43 17.23
CA SER A 35 -4.60 4.34 17.73
C SER A 35 -4.71 4.39 19.27
N THR A 36 -5.92 4.66 19.78
CA THR A 36 -6.22 4.66 21.23
C THR A 36 -6.45 3.27 21.84
N GLY A 37 -6.19 2.18 21.11
CA GLY A 37 -6.40 0.82 21.60
C GLY A 37 -6.11 -0.28 20.58
N GLY A 38 -5.76 -1.46 21.08
CA GLY A 38 -5.59 -2.69 20.31
C GLY A 38 -6.20 -3.88 21.04
N ARG A 39 -6.28 -5.01 20.35
CA ARG A 39 -6.59 -6.30 20.97
C ARG A 39 -5.29 -7.07 21.16
N LEU A 40 -5.03 -7.56 22.37
CA LEU A 40 -3.97 -8.54 22.55
C LEU A 40 -4.38 -9.85 21.88
N THR A 41 -3.49 -10.38 21.06
CA THR A 41 -3.59 -11.69 20.40
C THR A 41 -2.38 -12.54 20.79
N ILE A 42 -2.53 -13.86 20.72
CA ILE A 42 -1.52 -14.83 21.18
C ILE A 42 -1.37 -15.93 20.14
N ALA A 43 -0.15 -16.15 19.67
CA ALA A 43 0.21 -17.30 18.85
C ALA A 43 0.93 -18.34 19.73
N ASP A 44 0.52 -19.61 19.68
CA ASP A 44 1.03 -20.68 20.56
C ASP A 44 1.55 -21.91 19.79
N GLY A 45 1.69 -21.79 18.45
CA GLY A 45 2.06 -22.90 17.56
C GLY A 45 0.87 -23.79 17.19
N SER A 46 -0.34 -23.53 17.69
CA SER A 46 -1.56 -24.17 17.21
C SER A 46 -2.09 -23.49 15.94
N THR A 47 -3.12 -24.09 15.34
CA THR A 47 -3.88 -23.50 14.22
C THR A 47 -4.83 -22.38 14.65
N THR A 48 -4.70 -21.83 15.85
CA THR A 48 -5.57 -20.76 16.35
C THR A 48 -4.77 -19.65 17.02
N VAL A 49 -4.88 -18.45 16.47
CA VAL A 49 -4.46 -17.21 17.14
C VAL A 49 -5.54 -16.84 18.15
N HIS A 50 -5.21 -16.89 19.43
CA HIS A 50 -6.14 -16.59 20.52
C HIS A 50 -6.29 -15.08 20.68
N GLY A 51 -7.46 -14.64 21.13
CA GLY A 51 -7.76 -13.23 21.39
C GLY A 51 -9.23 -13.03 21.74
N GLN A 52 -9.69 -11.78 21.78
CA GLN A 52 -11.12 -11.48 21.99
C GLN A 52 -12.00 -12.05 20.85
N VAL A 53 -11.45 -12.08 19.63
CA VAL A 53 -12.01 -12.77 18.47
C VAL A 53 -10.90 -13.71 17.99
N PRO A 54 -11.00 -15.03 18.20
CA PRO A 54 -10.01 -15.98 17.72
C PRO A 54 -10.01 -16.07 16.20
N LEU A 55 -8.83 -16.31 15.63
CA LEU A 55 -8.64 -16.61 14.20
C LEU A 55 -8.11 -18.04 14.08
N THR A 56 -8.83 -18.92 13.37
CA THR A 56 -8.42 -20.31 13.14
C THR A 56 -8.03 -20.49 11.68
N THR A 57 -6.84 -21.05 11.44
CA THR A 57 -6.18 -21.19 10.14
C THR A 57 -5.93 -22.65 9.77
N SER A 58 -5.61 -22.94 8.51
CA SER A 58 -5.13 -24.28 8.12
C SER A 58 -3.68 -24.56 8.56
N TYR A 59 -2.88 -23.50 8.77
CA TYR A 59 -1.48 -23.57 9.19
C TYR A 59 -1.34 -23.38 10.71
N PRO A 60 -0.37 -24.01 11.38
CA PRO A 60 0.05 -23.62 12.72
C PRO A 60 0.69 -22.24 12.70
N ILE A 61 0.47 -21.44 13.76
CA ILE A 61 1.02 -20.08 13.88
C ILE A 61 1.73 -19.95 15.24
N ASP A 62 3.06 -19.86 15.22
CA ASP A 62 3.90 -19.66 16.41
C ASP A 62 4.17 -18.17 16.70
N GLN A 63 4.20 -17.34 15.65
CA GLN A 63 4.24 -15.88 15.69
C GLN A 63 3.27 -15.28 14.68
N ILE A 64 2.60 -14.20 15.06
CA ILE A 64 1.85 -13.35 14.15
C ILE A 64 2.14 -11.89 14.47
N THR A 65 2.28 -11.05 13.44
CA THR A 65 2.35 -9.59 13.59
C THR A 65 1.27 -8.95 12.75
N TRP A 66 0.54 -7.98 13.30
CA TRP A 66 -0.57 -7.36 12.61
C TRP A 66 -0.15 -6.18 11.74
N SER A 67 -0.84 -6.06 10.60
CA SER A 67 -0.67 -4.95 9.67
C SER A 67 -0.98 -3.64 10.38
N PRO A 68 -0.47 -2.50 9.90
CA PRO A 68 -0.59 -1.23 10.61
C PRO A 68 -2.06 -0.79 10.84
N ASP A 69 -3.01 -1.28 10.05
CA ASP A 69 -4.45 -1.13 10.24
C ASP A 69 -5.15 -2.26 11.02
N GLY A 70 -4.49 -3.41 11.16
CA GLY A 70 -4.99 -4.61 11.80
C GLY A 70 -5.81 -5.54 10.88
N SER A 71 -5.89 -5.29 9.57
CA SER A 71 -6.64 -6.13 8.62
C SER A 71 -6.00 -7.47 8.29
N ARG A 72 -4.66 -7.55 8.27
CA ARG A 72 -3.92 -8.78 7.98
C ARG A 72 -2.86 -9.07 9.05
N GLY A 73 -2.70 -10.33 9.42
CA GLY A 73 -1.56 -10.78 10.20
C GLY A 73 -0.51 -11.41 9.30
N VAL A 74 0.78 -11.08 9.47
CA VAL A 74 1.90 -11.75 8.80
C VAL A 74 2.50 -12.79 9.74
N PHE A 75 2.82 -13.96 9.19
CA PHE A 75 3.41 -15.09 9.90
C PHE A 75 4.32 -15.89 8.95
N VAL A 76 5.04 -16.87 9.49
CA VAL A 76 5.77 -17.86 8.69
C VAL A 76 5.04 -19.19 8.79
N THR A 77 4.77 -19.84 7.66
CA THR A 77 4.14 -21.17 7.63
C THR A 77 5.13 -22.27 8.02
N ASP A 78 4.64 -23.46 8.36
CA ASP A 78 5.48 -24.62 8.70
C ASP A 78 6.29 -25.16 7.51
N ASP A 79 5.86 -24.88 6.28
CA ASP A 79 6.61 -25.10 5.04
C ASP A 79 7.49 -23.90 4.60
N GLY A 80 7.57 -22.83 5.40
CA GLY A 80 8.59 -21.77 5.29
C GLY A 80 8.27 -20.58 4.38
N TYR A 81 7.01 -20.43 3.93
CA TYR A 81 6.52 -19.23 3.27
C TYR A 81 6.40 -18.08 4.28
N VAL A 82 6.73 -16.86 3.85
CA VAL A 82 6.23 -15.66 4.54
C VAL A 82 4.84 -15.39 3.98
N ALA A 83 3.82 -15.45 4.82
CA ALA A 83 2.42 -15.37 4.40
C ALA A 83 1.61 -14.38 5.24
N THR A 84 0.48 -13.91 4.69
CA THR A 84 -0.47 -13.06 5.41
C THR A 84 -1.86 -13.68 5.43
N VAL A 85 -2.51 -13.62 6.59
CA VAL A 85 -3.89 -14.08 6.81
C VAL A 85 -4.79 -12.90 7.16
N ARG A 86 -6.03 -12.94 6.70
CA ARG A 86 -7.02 -11.90 7.00
C ARG A 86 -7.52 -12.02 8.44
N TRP A 87 -7.74 -10.92 9.15
CA TRP A 87 -8.09 -10.94 10.58
C TRP A 87 -9.39 -11.66 10.95
N ASN A 88 -10.33 -11.76 10.00
CA ASN A 88 -11.64 -12.36 10.17
C ASN A 88 -11.89 -13.56 9.23
N ASP A 89 -10.87 -13.99 8.50
CA ASP A 89 -10.93 -15.11 7.57
C ASP A 89 -9.58 -15.84 7.56
N GLY A 90 -9.57 -17.03 8.17
CA GLY A 90 -8.37 -17.86 8.30
C GLY A 90 -8.11 -18.79 7.11
N GLU A 91 -9.01 -18.80 6.11
CA GLU A 91 -8.83 -19.55 4.86
C GLU A 91 -8.11 -18.66 3.82
N ASN A 92 -8.33 -17.34 3.84
CA ASN A 92 -7.67 -16.36 2.97
C ASN A 92 -6.22 -16.04 3.36
N VAL A 93 -5.35 -17.05 3.21
CA VAL A 93 -3.89 -16.97 3.39
C VAL A 93 -3.20 -16.68 2.05
N TYR A 94 -2.43 -15.60 1.98
CA TYR A 94 -1.67 -15.21 0.79
C TYR A 94 -0.15 -15.21 1.05
N PRO A 95 0.64 -15.97 0.27
CA PRO A 95 2.09 -15.91 0.36
C PRO A 95 2.61 -14.57 -0.17
N ILE A 96 3.56 -13.97 0.53
CA ILE A 96 4.38 -12.85 0.05
C ILE A 96 5.61 -13.39 -0.67
N LEU A 97 6.28 -14.36 -0.04
CA LEU A 97 7.52 -14.98 -0.53
C LEU A 97 7.39 -16.50 -0.54
N ASP A 98 7.75 -17.09 -1.68
CA ASP A 98 7.82 -18.53 -1.90
C ASP A 98 9.19 -19.08 -1.44
N PRO A 99 9.25 -20.12 -0.59
CA PRO A 99 10.49 -20.75 -0.18
C PRO A 99 11.28 -21.34 -1.36
N ASP A 100 10.67 -21.66 -2.51
CA ASP A 100 11.41 -22.09 -3.71
C ASP A 100 12.43 -21.05 -4.21
N THR A 101 12.37 -19.80 -3.73
CA THR A 101 13.38 -18.76 -4.01
C THR A 101 14.73 -18.99 -3.30
N ASP A 102 14.71 -19.56 -2.08
CA ASP A 102 15.86 -20.19 -1.40
C ASP A 102 15.29 -21.27 -0.46
N PRO A 103 15.21 -22.53 -0.91
CA PRO A 103 14.60 -23.62 -0.13
C PRO A 103 15.47 -24.06 1.05
N THR A 104 16.63 -23.45 1.25
CA THR A 104 17.52 -23.67 2.40
C THR A 104 17.46 -22.55 3.43
N ALA A 105 16.70 -21.48 3.15
CA ALA A 105 16.50 -20.36 4.06
C ALA A 105 15.37 -20.63 5.05
N GLN A 106 15.71 -20.68 6.33
CA GLN A 106 14.76 -20.61 7.43
C GLN A 106 14.41 -19.14 7.69
N ARG A 107 13.13 -18.85 7.92
CA ARG A 107 12.62 -17.49 8.14
C ARG A 107 11.91 -17.43 9.49
N THR A 108 12.20 -16.39 10.27
CA THR A 108 11.62 -16.21 11.61
C THR A 108 11.34 -14.73 11.89
N ASP A 109 10.60 -14.48 12.96
CA ASP A 109 10.47 -13.16 13.58
C ASP A 109 9.97 -12.06 12.62
N VAL A 110 8.95 -12.40 11.84
CA VAL A 110 8.38 -11.55 10.79
C VAL A 110 7.56 -10.39 11.36
N GLN A 111 7.72 -9.20 10.75
CA GLN A 111 7.06 -7.95 11.13
C GLN A 111 6.53 -7.19 9.92
N TRP A 112 5.45 -6.43 10.10
CA TRP A 112 5.05 -5.39 9.15
C TRP A 112 5.89 -4.13 9.33
N VAL A 113 6.08 -3.35 8.25
CA VAL A 113 6.84 -2.10 8.28
C VAL A 113 5.97 -0.90 7.91
N GLY A 114 6.18 0.24 8.57
CA GLY A 114 5.66 1.53 8.11
C GLY A 114 4.14 1.60 7.98
N ASN A 115 3.66 1.92 6.78
CA ASN A 115 2.23 1.93 6.41
C ASN A 115 1.73 0.57 5.90
N GLY A 116 2.53 -0.49 5.99
CA GLY A 116 2.15 -1.85 5.59
C GLY A 116 2.47 -2.13 4.14
N ASP A 117 3.25 -1.28 3.48
CA ASP A 117 3.78 -1.52 2.13
C ASP A 117 4.78 -2.69 2.09
N ARG A 118 5.34 -3.07 3.26
CA ARG A 118 6.43 -4.04 3.38
C ARG A 118 6.30 -4.94 4.60
N VAL A 119 7.01 -6.06 4.52
CA VAL A 119 7.32 -6.95 5.65
C VAL A 119 8.84 -7.18 5.73
N ILE A 120 9.32 -7.44 6.94
CA ILE A 120 10.72 -7.82 7.25
C ILE A 120 10.75 -9.11 8.05
N TRP A 121 11.82 -9.89 7.92
CA TRP A 121 12.04 -11.12 8.69
C TRP A 121 13.54 -11.35 8.92
N ALA A 122 13.86 -12.16 9.92
CA ALA A 122 15.19 -12.74 10.05
C ALA A 122 15.29 -13.96 9.11
N GLU A 123 16.33 -14.02 8.28
CA GLU A 123 16.58 -15.12 7.36
C GLU A 123 17.91 -15.81 7.65
N LYS A 124 17.87 -17.15 7.64
CA LYS A 124 18.97 -18.04 7.98
C LYS A 124 19.19 -19.11 6.91
N THR A 125 20.20 -18.91 6.09
CA THR A 125 20.73 -19.93 5.16
C THR A 125 21.79 -20.79 5.88
N ALA A 126 21.86 -22.09 5.57
CA ALA A 126 22.83 -23.00 6.17
C ALA A 126 24.29 -22.49 6.05
N GLY A 127 25.03 -22.53 7.17
CA GLY A 127 26.45 -22.14 7.22
C GLY A 127 26.76 -20.64 7.06
N LYS A 128 25.75 -19.76 6.96
CA LYS A 128 25.91 -18.29 6.87
C LYS A 128 25.29 -17.61 8.10
N PRO A 129 25.77 -16.43 8.55
CA PRO A 129 25.11 -15.66 9.61
C PRO A 129 23.64 -15.33 9.27
N SER A 130 22.81 -15.16 10.30
CA SER A 130 21.43 -14.68 10.11
C SER A 130 21.43 -13.22 9.65
N ARG A 131 20.50 -12.82 8.79
CA ARG A 131 20.40 -11.44 8.27
C ARG A 131 18.95 -10.98 8.23
N ILE A 132 18.70 -9.67 8.27
CA ILE A 132 17.33 -9.15 8.06
C ILE A 132 17.11 -8.85 6.58
N GLU A 133 16.07 -9.47 6.04
CA GLU A 133 15.53 -9.26 4.69
C GLU A 133 14.24 -8.44 4.76
N GLN A 134 13.88 -7.78 3.65
CA GLN A 134 12.58 -7.14 3.47
C GLN A 134 11.99 -7.49 2.11
N SER A 135 10.67 -7.51 1.99
CA SER A 135 9.99 -7.42 0.68
C SER A 135 8.73 -6.58 0.79
N VAL A 136 8.14 -6.27 -0.36
CA VAL A 136 6.82 -5.64 -0.47
C VAL A 136 5.76 -6.60 0.08
N SER A 137 4.67 -6.09 0.63
CA SER A 137 3.61 -6.88 1.28
C SER A 137 2.69 -7.70 0.37
N SER A 138 2.99 -7.76 -0.93
CA SER A 138 2.22 -8.51 -1.95
C SER A 138 3.11 -9.51 -2.68
N PHE A 139 2.52 -10.58 -3.22
CA PHE A 139 3.28 -11.68 -3.82
C PHE A 139 4.22 -11.25 -4.98
N GLY A 140 5.44 -11.82 -5.01
CA GLY A 140 6.28 -11.84 -6.21
C GLY A 140 7.33 -10.72 -6.32
N TYR A 141 7.64 -10.02 -5.22
CA TYR A 141 8.78 -9.10 -5.15
C TYR A 141 10.01 -9.80 -4.55
N GLN A 142 11.18 -9.63 -5.18
CA GLN A 142 12.43 -10.20 -4.66
C GLN A 142 12.85 -9.52 -3.34
N PRO A 143 13.28 -10.31 -2.32
CA PRO A 143 13.76 -9.76 -1.06
C PRO A 143 15.02 -8.90 -1.22
N VAL A 144 15.17 -7.89 -0.35
CA VAL A 144 16.34 -7.02 -0.28
C VAL A 144 16.88 -6.93 1.15
N ARG A 145 18.14 -7.34 1.31
CA ARG A 145 18.85 -7.32 2.59
C ARG A 145 18.92 -5.90 3.17
N VAL A 146 18.50 -5.75 4.43
CA VAL A 146 18.48 -4.46 5.15
C VAL A 146 19.73 -4.28 6.02
N THR A 147 20.31 -5.38 6.51
CA THR A 147 21.45 -5.39 7.43
C THR A 147 22.81 -5.45 6.73
N PRO A 148 23.87 -4.86 7.31
CA PRO A 148 25.22 -4.90 6.73
C PRO A 148 25.75 -6.32 6.56
N ASP A 149 26.75 -6.46 5.69
CA ASP A 149 27.49 -7.72 5.46
C ASP A 149 28.84 -7.71 6.18
N ASP A 150 28.78 -7.75 7.51
CA ASP A 150 29.91 -7.65 8.42
C ASP A 150 30.25 -8.98 9.13
N GLY A 151 29.65 -10.09 8.68
CA GLY A 151 29.84 -11.43 9.26
C GLY A 151 29.09 -11.68 10.58
N MET A 152 28.22 -10.77 11.02
CA MET A 152 27.46 -10.89 12.25
C MET A 152 26.05 -11.47 11.99
N HIS A 153 25.49 -12.14 12.99
CA HIS A 153 24.07 -12.45 12.99
C HIS A 153 23.25 -11.20 13.28
N TYR A 154 22.16 -11.03 12.54
CA TYR A 154 21.05 -10.15 12.87
C TYR A 154 19.77 -10.98 13.04
N LEU A 155 19.06 -10.73 14.13
CA LEU A 155 17.94 -11.52 14.61
C LEU A 155 16.85 -10.59 15.16
N ASN A 156 15.64 -11.13 15.34
CA ASN A 156 14.57 -10.52 16.13
C ASN A 156 14.33 -9.04 15.76
N PRO A 157 14.01 -8.75 14.48
CA PRO A 157 13.75 -7.40 14.05
C PRO A 157 12.42 -6.91 14.65
N ASP A 158 12.36 -5.62 14.98
CA ASP A 158 11.11 -4.90 15.18
C ASP A 158 11.23 -3.48 14.61
N THR A 159 10.09 -2.86 14.29
CA THR A 159 10.04 -1.61 13.54
C THR A 159 8.80 -0.78 13.88
N ASN A 160 8.78 0.46 13.41
CA ASN A 160 7.64 1.35 13.63
C ASN A 160 7.30 2.17 12.37
N LEU A 161 6.26 2.99 12.49
CA LEU A 161 5.81 3.96 11.49
C LEU A 161 6.92 4.78 10.79
N SER A 162 8.00 5.09 11.52
CA SER A 162 9.10 5.92 11.04
C SER A 162 10.23 5.12 10.40
N PHE A 163 10.02 3.82 10.09
CA PHE A 163 11.04 2.90 9.57
C PHE A 163 12.29 2.82 10.48
N ARG A 164 12.11 2.90 11.81
CA ARG A 164 13.19 2.68 12.78
C ARG A 164 13.31 1.18 13.08
N LEU A 165 14.11 0.50 12.28
CA LEU A 165 14.41 -0.93 12.49
C LEU A 165 15.35 -1.12 13.69
N VAL A 166 14.85 -1.75 14.76
CA VAL A 166 15.67 -2.31 15.85
C VAL A 166 15.93 -3.80 15.59
N VAL A 167 17.11 -4.27 15.99
CA VAL A 167 17.55 -5.66 15.79
C VAL A 167 18.40 -6.13 16.96
N GLN A 168 18.39 -7.43 17.22
CA GLN A 168 19.43 -8.12 17.98
C GLN A 168 20.60 -8.46 17.05
N ARG A 169 21.83 -8.34 17.55
CA ARG A 169 23.09 -8.66 16.86
C ARG A 169 23.98 -9.55 17.72
N GLN A 170 24.59 -10.56 17.12
CA GLN A 170 25.51 -11.51 17.77
C GLN A 170 26.66 -11.93 16.85
N ALA A 171 27.76 -12.41 17.43
CA ALA A 171 28.90 -12.93 16.68
C ALA A 171 28.57 -14.29 16.04
N ASP A 172 29.06 -14.54 14.82
CA ASP A 172 28.98 -15.86 14.19
C ASP A 172 30.16 -16.75 14.63
N SER A 173 29.88 -18.02 14.88
CA SER A 173 30.88 -19.08 14.98
C SER A 173 30.46 -20.30 14.14
N GLY A 174 30.72 -20.24 12.83
CA GLY A 174 30.44 -21.34 11.91
C GLY A 174 28.95 -21.47 11.56
N GLY A 175 28.23 -20.35 11.49
CA GLY A 175 26.79 -20.32 11.30
C GLY A 175 25.97 -20.39 12.59
N ALA A 176 26.58 -20.35 13.78
CA ALA A 176 25.87 -20.32 15.06
C ALA A 176 26.04 -18.95 15.76
N PRO A 177 24.97 -18.36 16.32
CA PRO A 177 25.08 -17.12 17.08
C PRO A 177 25.77 -17.40 18.42
N THR A 178 26.78 -16.60 18.75
CA THR A 178 27.64 -16.77 19.92
C THR A 178 27.96 -15.43 20.60
N GLY A 179 28.48 -15.53 21.82
CA GLY A 179 28.81 -14.37 22.64
C GLY A 179 27.58 -13.65 23.19
N THR A 180 27.84 -12.56 23.92
CA THR A 180 26.82 -11.70 24.51
C THR A 180 26.01 -11.00 23.42
N PRO A 181 24.66 -11.09 23.42
CA PRO A 181 23.84 -10.37 22.46
C PRO A 181 23.85 -8.87 22.74
N GLU A 182 23.77 -8.07 21.68
CA GLU A 182 23.58 -6.63 21.74
C GLU A 182 22.37 -6.22 20.89
N ILE A 183 21.64 -5.18 21.31
CA ILE A 183 20.56 -4.61 20.50
C ILE A 183 20.99 -3.26 19.93
N GLY A 184 20.48 -2.94 18.74
CA GLY A 184 20.79 -1.70 18.05
C GLY A 184 19.78 -1.34 16.97
N ILE A 185 20.05 -0.24 16.29
CA ILE A 185 19.23 0.31 15.20
C ILE A 185 19.99 0.12 13.89
N ILE A 186 19.28 -0.24 12.83
CA ILE A 186 19.80 -0.20 11.46
C ILE A 186 19.48 1.14 10.83
N ASN A 187 20.51 1.93 10.53
CA ASN A 187 20.41 3.24 9.86
C ASN A 187 21.20 3.20 8.54
N PHE A 188 20.49 3.21 7.40
CA PHE A 188 21.10 3.16 6.06
C PHE A 188 22.12 2.01 5.89
N GLY A 189 21.75 0.80 6.33
CA GLY A 189 22.64 -0.37 6.30
C GLY A 189 23.77 -0.37 7.35
N ASN A 190 23.82 0.60 8.27
CA ASN A 190 24.80 0.62 9.36
C ASN A 190 24.14 0.23 10.69
N PHE A 191 24.80 -0.60 11.49
CA PHE A 191 24.36 -0.94 12.84
C PHE A 191 24.85 0.10 13.86
N GLN A 192 23.92 0.67 14.64
CA GLN A 192 24.20 1.52 15.79
C GLN A 192 23.70 0.86 17.06
N ARG A 193 24.62 0.45 17.94
CA ARG A 193 24.27 -0.19 19.23
C ARG A 193 23.50 0.76 20.16
N ILE A 194 22.48 0.22 20.81
CA ILE A 194 21.77 0.81 21.96
C ILE A 194 22.40 0.30 23.26
N THR A 195 22.46 -1.02 23.44
CA THR A 195 23.05 -1.67 24.64
C THR A 195 23.56 -3.07 24.33
N THR A 196 24.51 -3.55 25.13
CA THR A 196 24.93 -4.95 25.22
C THR A 196 24.09 -5.71 26.25
N ASP A 197 24.24 -7.03 26.28
CA ASP A 197 23.58 -7.93 27.24
C ASP A 197 22.05 -7.81 27.17
N ALA A 198 21.54 -7.87 25.93
CA ALA A 198 20.14 -7.63 25.60
C ALA A 198 19.73 -8.43 24.37
N SER A 199 18.52 -8.99 24.40
CA SER A 199 17.91 -9.79 23.33
C SER A 199 16.45 -9.41 23.10
N ASN A 200 15.87 -9.87 22.00
CA ASN A 200 14.44 -9.76 21.67
C ASN A 200 13.89 -8.33 21.84
N PRO A 201 14.41 -7.35 21.08
CA PRO A 201 13.96 -5.96 21.17
C PRO A 201 12.57 -5.79 20.56
N SER A 202 11.75 -4.92 21.17
CA SER A 202 10.59 -4.33 20.53
C SER A 202 10.59 -2.81 20.70
N ILE A 203 10.43 -2.08 19.59
CA ILE A 203 10.51 -0.63 19.55
C ILE A 203 9.19 0.00 20.02
N SER A 204 9.27 1.07 20.79
CA SER A 204 8.07 1.75 21.25
C SER A 204 7.33 2.43 20.09
N PRO A 205 6.00 2.54 20.23
CA PRO A 205 5.12 3.25 19.33
C PRO A 205 5.64 4.54 18.66
N ASP A 206 6.01 5.49 19.50
CA ASP A 206 6.55 6.80 19.16
C ASP A 206 7.98 6.77 18.57
N GLY A 207 8.63 5.59 18.55
CA GLY A 207 10.00 5.41 18.11
C GLY A 207 11.02 6.11 19.02
N THR A 208 10.72 6.28 20.31
CA THR A 208 11.58 6.96 21.29
C THR A 208 12.29 6.00 22.25
N ARG A 209 11.67 4.84 22.54
CA ARG A 209 12.11 3.82 23.48
C ARG A 209 12.21 2.45 22.78
N VAL A 210 12.87 1.51 23.44
CA VAL A 210 12.90 0.09 23.10
C VAL A 210 12.71 -0.72 24.38
N ALA A 211 11.84 -1.72 24.33
CA ALA A 211 11.73 -2.77 25.33
C ALA A 211 12.57 -3.96 24.87
N PHE A 212 13.16 -4.72 25.78
CA PHE A 212 13.99 -5.88 25.45
C PHE A 212 14.15 -6.80 26.65
N VAL A 213 14.65 -8.01 26.40
CA VAL A 213 14.95 -9.02 27.41
C VAL A 213 16.40 -8.87 27.86
N ARG A 214 16.62 -8.84 29.18
CA ARG A 214 17.96 -8.82 29.80
C ARG A 214 17.94 -9.50 31.17
N SER A 215 19.02 -10.18 31.53
CA SER A 215 19.11 -10.85 32.83
C SER A 215 19.27 -9.86 34.00
N ASP A 216 18.60 -10.13 35.12
CA ASP A 216 18.86 -9.49 36.42
C ASP A 216 19.97 -10.18 37.23
N GLY A 217 20.62 -11.19 36.64
CA GLY A 217 21.61 -12.07 37.28
C GLY A 217 21.05 -13.43 37.70
N THR A 218 19.72 -13.60 37.74
CA THR A 218 19.06 -14.90 38.04
C THR A 218 18.02 -15.27 36.99
N HIS A 219 17.19 -14.32 36.56
CA HIS A 219 16.10 -14.51 35.60
C HIS A 219 16.22 -13.53 34.43
N ARG A 220 15.58 -13.86 33.31
CA ARG A 220 15.41 -12.96 32.16
C ARG A 220 14.22 -12.03 32.43
N GLN A 221 14.47 -10.72 32.41
CA GLN A 221 13.48 -9.68 32.75
C GLN A 221 13.24 -8.76 31.55
N ILE A 222 12.12 -8.04 31.59
CA ILE A 222 11.83 -6.97 30.63
C ILE A 222 12.48 -5.68 31.10
N TRP A 223 13.26 -5.06 30.23
CA TRP A 223 13.91 -3.77 30.42
C TRP A 223 13.46 -2.80 29.34
N VAL A 224 13.50 -1.50 29.64
CA VAL A 224 13.21 -0.42 28.69
C VAL A 224 14.36 0.58 28.71
N SER A 225 14.70 1.14 27.55
CA SER A 225 15.62 2.27 27.42
C SER A 225 15.19 3.22 26.31
N ASN A 226 15.75 4.41 26.25
CA ASN A 226 15.67 5.27 25.06
C ASN A 226 16.47 4.65 23.90
N LEU A 227 16.15 5.01 22.66
CA LEU A 227 16.93 4.63 21.48
C LEU A 227 18.40 5.12 21.46
N SER A 228 18.83 5.92 22.43
CA SER A 228 20.23 6.31 22.65
C SER A 228 20.98 5.44 23.67
N GLY A 229 20.32 4.43 24.27
CA GLY A 229 20.83 3.63 25.39
C GLY A 229 20.67 4.29 26.77
N GLY A 230 20.28 5.57 26.82
CA GLY A 230 19.96 6.27 28.07
C GLY A 230 18.62 5.85 28.68
N ASN A 231 18.36 6.26 29.92
CA ASN A 231 17.14 5.93 30.69
C ASN A 231 16.85 4.42 30.76
N LEU A 232 17.89 3.60 30.95
CA LEU A 232 17.77 2.16 31.14
C LEU A 232 17.07 1.86 32.48
N VAL A 233 15.92 1.16 32.42
CA VAL A 233 15.11 0.79 33.58
C VAL A 233 14.63 -0.66 33.45
N GLN A 234 14.73 -1.42 34.54
CA GLN A 234 14.12 -2.74 34.68
C GLN A 234 12.62 -2.59 34.95
N VAL A 235 11.77 -3.28 34.19
CA VAL A 235 10.30 -3.16 34.26
C VAL A 235 9.66 -4.33 35.01
N THR A 236 10.32 -5.48 35.08
CA THR A 236 9.83 -6.67 35.81
C THR A 236 10.90 -7.23 36.76
N SER A 237 10.48 -7.81 37.88
CA SER A 237 11.40 -8.28 38.94
C SER A 237 10.89 -9.48 39.76
N ASN A 238 9.91 -10.22 39.24
CA ASN A 238 9.45 -11.50 39.76
C ASN A 238 10.45 -12.64 39.42
N PRO A 239 10.50 -13.74 40.19
CA PRO A 239 11.42 -14.86 39.97
C PRO A 239 10.90 -15.81 38.86
N VAL A 240 10.68 -15.27 37.66
CA VAL A 240 10.22 -16.00 36.46
C VAL A 240 10.92 -15.41 35.24
N ASP A 241 11.25 -16.25 34.26
CA ASP A 241 11.80 -15.83 32.98
C ASP A 241 10.73 -15.20 32.08
N HIS A 242 11.06 -14.03 31.53
CA HIS A 242 10.23 -13.26 30.59
C HIS A 242 10.83 -13.21 29.19
N ASP A 243 9.97 -13.19 28.17
CA ASP A 243 10.37 -13.20 26.77
C ASP A 243 9.36 -12.55 25.83
N ASN A 244 9.72 -12.35 24.56
CA ASN A 244 8.86 -11.83 23.49
C ASN A 244 8.09 -10.54 23.86
N PRO A 245 8.77 -9.46 24.29
CA PRO A 245 8.09 -8.20 24.60
C PRO A 245 7.47 -7.59 23.35
N THR A 246 6.24 -7.10 23.45
CA THR A 246 5.56 -6.30 22.42
C THR A 246 4.87 -5.10 23.05
N TRP A 247 4.99 -3.92 22.44
CA TRP A 247 4.35 -2.72 22.94
C TRP A 247 2.88 -2.68 22.58
N SER A 248 2.05 -2.24 23.54
CA SER A 248 0.69 -1.86 23.23
C SER A 248 0.67 -0.69 22.24
N PRO A 249 -0.40 -0.60 21.43
CA PRO A 249 -0.68 0.56 20.60
C PRO A 249 -0.46 1.87 21.36
N SER A 250 -1.08 2.04 22.52
CA SER A 250 -0.97 3.30 23.28
C SER A 250 0.45 3.64 23.76
N GLY A 251 1.41 2.70 23.75
CA GLY A 251 2.77 2.92 24.27
C GLY A 251 2.86 2.99 25.79
N GLN A 252 1.80 2.56 26.45
CA GLN A 252 1.62 2.59 27.90
C GLN A 252 1.83 1.22 28.55
N VAL A 253 1.66 0.14 27.78
CA VAL A 253 1.75 -1.25 28.26
C VAL A 253 2.73 -2.03 27.37
N ILE A 254 3.41 -3.00 27.97
CA ILE A 254 4.20 -4.01 27.26
C ILE A 254 3.58 -5.37 27.64
N ALA A 255 3.23 -6.17 26.64
CA ALA A 255 2.86 -7.57 26.82
C ALA A 255 4.09 -8.45 26.56
N PHE A 256 4.20 -9.58 27.27
CA PHE A 256 5.35 -10.50 27.15
C PHE A 256 4.94 -11.93 27.57
N SER A 257 5.68 -12.92 27.08
CA SER A 257 5.60 -14.31 27.57
C SER A 257 6.22 -14.40 28.97
N GLN A 258 5.56 -15.07 29.90
CA GLN A 258 6.00 -15.29 31.27
C GLN A 258 5.73 -16.76 31.65
N GLY A 259 6.76 -17.61 31.61
CA GLY A 259 6.58 -19.07 31.75
C GLY A 259 5.48 -19.61 30.83
N ASP A 260 4.51 -20.36 31.38
CA ASP A 260 3.36 -20.91 30.66
C ASP A 260 2.17 -19.91 30.52
N THR A 261 2.44 -18.60 30.56
CA THR A 261 1.42 -17.54 30.50
C THR A 261 1.88 -16.35 29.65
N VAL A 262 0.94 -15.45 29.33
CA VAL A 262 1.25 -14.10 28.83
C VAL A 262 0.81 -13.08 29.87
N ALA A 263 1.66 -12.08 30.09
CA ALA A 263 1.48 -11.02 31.07
C ALA A 263 1.61 -9.62 30.45
N GLU A 264 1.03 -8.63 31.11
CA GLU A 264 1.14 -7.20 30.79
C GLU A 264 1.73 -6.41 31.96
N VAL A 265 2.53 -5.39 31.64
CA VAL A 265 3.09 -4.42 32.59
C VAL A 265 3.02 -3.00 32.03
N THR A 266 2.91 -1.99 32.91
CA THR A 266 3.03 -0.60 32.45
C THR A 266 4.47 -0.26 32.07
N ALA A 267 4.65 0.42 30.94
CA ALA A 267 5.97 0.75 30.39
C ALA A 267 6.67 1.92 31.10
N SER A 268 6.12 2.40 32.22
CA SER A 268 6.60 3.56 33.00
C SER A 268 7.66 3.21 34.06
N GLY A 269 8.27 2.02 33.99
CA GLY A 269 9.48 1.71 34.77
C GLY A 269 9.27 1.44 36.27
N SER A 270 8.05 1.07 36.68
CA SER A 270 7.85 0.41 37.97
C SER A 270 8.35 -1.04 37.85
N THR A 271 9.38 -1.42 38.61
CA THR A 271 9.87 -2.81 38.72
C THR A 271 8.76 -3.71 39.27
N ALA A 272 7.96 -4.29 38.38
CA ALA A 272 6.78 -5.06 38.76
C ALA A 272 7.20 -6.47 39.21
N ASP A 273 6.98 -6.75 40.49
CA ASP A 273 7.03 -8.09 41.08
C ASP A 273 5.76 -8.91 40.82
N THR A 274 4.71 -8.26 40.31
CA THR A 274 3.39 -8.82 40.06
C THR A 274 2.80 -8.34 38.72
N PRO A 275 3.39 -8.74 37.56
CA PRO A 275 2.78 -8.49 36.26
C PRO A 275 1.35 -9.04 36.15
N THR A 276 0.51 -8.40 35.33
CA THR A 276 -0.88 -8.81 35.17
C THR A 276 -0.97 -9.94 34.15
N ILE A 277 -1.24 -11.16 34.60
CA ILE A 277 -1.51 -12.29 33.70
C ILE A 277 -2.79 -12.01 32.92
N THR A 278 -2.70 -12.01 31.59
CA THR A 278 -3.83 -11.75 30.69
C THR A 278 -4.30 -12.99 29.94
N ALA A 279 -3.41 -13.97 29.70
CA ALA A 279 -3.71 -15.14 28.87
C ALA A 279 -2.80 -16.35 29.14
N LYS A 280 -3.06 -17.42 28.37
CA LYS A 280 -2.28 -18.67 28.31
C LYS A 280 -0.90 -18.44 27.67
N ALA A 281 -0.05 -19.46 27.70
CA ALA A 281 1.25 -19.49 27.00
C ALA A 281 1.16 -19.09 25.52
N GLY A 282 2.23 -18.50 25.01
CA GLY A 282 2.41 -18.13 23.60
C GLY A 282 3.22 -16.84 23.41
N ARG A 283 3.43 -16.45 22.14
CA ARG A 283 3.98 -15.14 21.76
C ARG A 283 2.85 -14.11 21.69
N PRO A 284 2.91 -13.01 22.45
CA PRO A 284 1.93 -11.94 22.36
C PRO A 284 2.15 -11.04 21.13
N ALA A 285 1.05 -10.57 20.54
CA ALA A 285 1.06 -9.52 19.53
C ALA A 285 -0.20 -8.65 19.66
N TYR A 286 -0.07 -7.33 19.53
CA TYR A 286 -1.24 -6.45 19.51
C TYR A 286 -1.77 -6.25 18.08
N GLN A 287 -3.08 -6.47 17.91
CA GLN A 287 -3.81 -6.09 16.72
C GLN A 287 -4.27 -4.62 16.82
N PRO A 288 -3.89 -3.75 15.88
CA PRO A 288 -4.42 -2.40 15.77
C PRO A 288 -5.95 -2.34 15.63
N LEU A 289 -6.58 -1.37 16.29
CA LEU A 289 -7.97 -0.98 16.01
C LEU A 289 -7.98 0.33 15.21
N ARG A 290 -7.81 0.24 13.89
CA ARG A 290 -7.84 1.37 12.96
C ARG A 290 -9.02 1.25 11.99
N ARG A 291 -9.50 2.40 11.51
CA ARG A 291 -10.44 2.48 10.39
C ARG A 291 -9.80 3.11 9.18
N ASP A 292 -9.85 2.39 8.07
CA ASP A 292 -9.49 2.90 6.75
C ASP A 292 -10.74 3.43 6.04
N ARG A 293 -10.57 3.95 4.83
CA ARG A 293 -11.59 4.81 4.20
C ARG A 293 -12.03 4.22 2.86
N VAL A 294 -13.31 4.37 2.55
CA VAL A 294 -13.77 4.30 1.16
C VAL A 294 -14.49 5.58 0.80
N VAL A 295 -13.99 6.23 -0.25
CA VAL A 295 -14.44 7.54 -0.71
C VAL A 295 -15.05 7.40 -2.08
N ARG A 296 -16.32 7.78 -2.25
CA ARG A 296 -16.91 7.96 -3.57
C ARG A 296 -16.59 9.34 -4.12
N LEU A 297 -16.13 9.41 -5.37
CA LEU A 297 -15.87 10.63 -6.11
C LEU A 297 -16.80 10.64 -7.32
N SER A 298 -17.85 11.47 -7.25
CA SER A 298 -18.98 11.41 -8.20
C SER A 298 -19.74 12.73 -8.34
N GLY A 299 -20.15 13.02 -9.57
CA GLY A 299 -21.07 14.09 -9.90
C GLY A 299 -22.44 13.57 -10.34
N ALA A 300 -23.25 14.46 -10.93
CA ALA A 300 -24.50 14.11 -11.59
C ALA A 300 -24.27 13.51 -12.99
N ASP A 301 -23.09 13.74 -13.57
CA ASP A 301 -22.67 13.28 -14.89
C ASP A 301 -21.15 13.09 -14.96
N ARG A 302 -20.66 12.58 -16.09
CA ARG A 302 -19.21 12.35 -16.34
C ARG A 302 -18.34 13.61 -16.21
N HIS A 303 -18.86 14.79 -16.55
CA HIS A 303 -18.11 16.05 -16.45
C HIS A 303 -17.91 16.45 -14.99
N THR A 304 -19.00 16.42 -14.21
CA THR A 304 -18.97 16.72 -12.78
C THR A 304 -18.26 15.64 -11.95
N THR A 305 -18.32 14.35 -12.35
CA THR A 305 -17.46 13.30 -11.77
C THR A 305 -15.98 13.58 -12.01
N ALA A 306 -15.56 13.89 -13.24
CA ALA A 306 -14.16 14.25 -13.53
C ALA A 306 -13.69 15.47 -12.72
N VAL A 307 -14.56 16.47 -12.52
CA VAL A 307 -14.30 17.61 -11.62
C VAL A 307 -14.16 17.18 -10.16
N LYS A 308 -14.96 16.23 -9.66
CA LYS A 308 -14.82 15.71 -8.28
C LYS A 308 -13.56 14.87 -8.08
N ILE A 309 -13.17 14.10 -9.08
CA ILE A 309 -11.89 13.39 -9.13
C ILE A 309 -10.73 14.40 -9.07
N SER A 310 -10.78 15.48 -9.87
CA SER A 310 -9.79 16.55 -9.82
C SER A 310 -9.73 17.25 -8.44
N GLN A 311 -10.89 17.60 -7.87
CA GLN A 311 -11.03 18.23 -6.55
C GLN A 311 -10.53 17.37 -5.39
N SER A 312 -10.33 16.08 -5.59
CA SER A 312 -9.80 15.17 -4.55
C SER A 312 -8.27 15.26 -4.38
N LEU A 313 -7.54 15.70 -5.41
CA LEU A 313 -6.06 15.73 -5.43
C LEU A 313 -5.49 17.13 -5.68
N TRP A 314 -6.07 17.91 -6.59
CA TRP A 314 -5.46 19.15 -7.07
C TRP A 314 -5.97 20.37 -6.29
N ARG A 315 -5.06 21.09 -5.61
CA ARG A 315 -5.41 22.29 -4.83
C ARG A 315 -5.78 23.47 -5.72
N GLY A 316 -6.48 24.43 -5.14
CA GLY A 316 -6.76 25.69 -5.84
C GLY A 316 -5.51 26.55 -5.97
N VAL A 317 -5.37 27.30 -7.06
CA VAL A 317 -4.30 28.30 -7.25
C VAL A 317 -4.30 29.28 -6.07
N GLY A 318 -3.13 29.52 -5.48
CA GLY A 318 -2.99 30.40 -4.31
C GLY A 318 -3.40 29.77 -2.97
N THR A 319 -3.84 28.50 -2.93
CA THR A 319 -4.08 27.78 -1.67
C THR A 319 -2.74 27.46 -1.00
N ILE A 320 -2.54 27.94 0.22
CA ILE A 320 -1.33 27.69 1.02
C ILE A 320 -1.63 26.55 2.02
N GLY A 321 -0.81 25.50 2.00
CA GLY A 321 -0.98 24.32 2.85
C GLY A 321 -2.01 23.31 2.32
N GLY A 322 -2.32 22.31 3.15
CA GLY A 322 -3.16 21.16 2.78
C GLY A 322 -2.37 19.96 2.26
N GLN A 323 -3.08 18.84 2.04
CA GLN A 323 -2.50 17.56 1.56
C GLN A 323 -2.57 17.41 0.02
N GLN A 324 -3.08 18.43 -0.67
CA GLN A 324 -3.34 18.42 -2.11
C GLN A 324 -2.15 18.95 -2.93
N ALA A 325 -1.92 18.36 -4.09
CA ALA A 325 -0.87 18.70 -5.03
C ALA A 325 -1.24 19.90 -5.93
N GLU A 326 -0.24 20.55 -6.54
CA GLU A 326 -0.48 21.59 -7.55
C GLU A 326 -0.55 20.99 -8.94
N ALA A 327 -1.59 21.35 -9.69
CA ALA A 327 -1.69 20.96 -11.10
C ALA A 327 -0.73 21.82 -11.94
N ARG A 328 0.16 21.17 -12.70
CA ARG A 328 1.05 21.82 -13.67
C ARG A 328 0.44 21.95 -15.06
N SER A 329 -0.58 21.16 -15.34
CA SER A 329 -1.33 21.17 -16.59
C SER A 329 -2.75 20.65 -16.38
N VAL A 330 -3.56 20.66 -17.43
CA VAL A 330 -4.81 19.88 -17.52
C VAL A 330 -4.80 19.09 -18.82
N VAL A 331 -5.25 17.84 -18.78
CA VAL A 331 -5.55 17.05 -19.99
C VAL A 331 -7.05 17.11 -20.23
N LEU A 332 -7.46 17.47 -21.44
CA LEU A 332 -8.87 17.59 -21.82
C LEU A 332 -9.19 16.60 -22.94
N SER A 333 -10.18 15.74 -22.69
CA SER A 333 -10.73 14.79 -23.66
C SER A 333 -12.18 15.14 -24.01
N ARG A 334 -12.62 14.71 -25.19
CA ARG A 334 -14.05 14.66 -25.53
C ARG A 334 -14.79 13.69 -24.59
N SER A 335 -16.06 13.95 -24.29
CA SER A 335 -16.85 13.22 -23.29
C SER A 335 -17.81 12.17 -23.86
N ASP A 336 -17.98 12.12 -25.18
CA ASP A 336 -18.96 11.30 -25.90
C ASP A 336 -18.35 10.03 -26.52
N VAL A 337 -17.06 10.02 -26.87
CA VAL A 337 -16.36 8.86 -27.44
C VAL A 337 -14.95 8.72 -26.87
N PHE A 338 -14.56 7.53 -26.45
CA PHE A 338 -13.27 7.25 -25.78
C PHE A 338 -12.02 7.35 -26.66
N ALA A 339 -12.17 7.30 -27.99
CA ALA A 339 -11.12 6.92 -28.94
C ALA A 339 -9.77 7.65 -28.76
N ASP A 340 -9.79 8.99 -28.78
CA ASP A 340 -8.58 9.83 -28.62
C ASP A 340 -8.17 10.01 -27.14
N GLY A 341 -9.04 9.60 -26.20
CA GLY A 341 -8.87 9.81 -24.77
C GLY A 341 -8.04 8.74 -24.04
N LEU A 342 -7.90 7.52 -24.59
CA LEU A 342 -7.32 6.37 -23.87
C LEU A 342 -5.86 6.59 -23.41
N GLY A 343 -5.02 7.29 -24.19
CA GLY A 343 -3.67 7.67 -23.76
C GLY A 343 -3.63 8.82 -22.73
N GLY A 344 -4.77 9.45 -22.46
CA GLY A 344 -4.88 10.67 -21.68
C GLY A 344 -4.52 10.51 -20.20
N ALA A 345 -4.81 9.35 -19.60
CA ALA A 345 -4.42 9.07 -18.21
C ALA A 345 -2.89 9.09 -18.06
N ALA A 346 -2.17 8.42 -18.96
CA ALA A 346 -0.70 8.42 -18.97
C ALA A 346 -0.12 9.84 -19.15
N LEU A 347 -0.76 10.67 -19.99
CA LEU A 347 -0.36 12.08 -20.15
C LEU A 347 -0.62 12.91 -18.89
N ALA A 348 -1.77 12.72 -18.24
CA ALA A 348 -2.17 13.44 -17.04
C ALA A 348 -1.21 13.16 -15.87
N VAL A 349 -0.85 11.89 -15.68
CA VAL A 349 0.20 11.46 -14.74
C VAL A 349 1.55 12.10 -15.11
N ALA A 350 1.98 12.00 -16.36
CA ALA A 350 3.27 12.51 -16.81
C ALA A 350 3.41 14.05 -16.75
N LYS A 351 2.31 14.78 -16.93
CA LYS A 351 2.25 16.26 -16.91
C LYS A 351 1.66 16.82 -15.61
N GLN A 352 1.48 15.96 -14.61
CA GLN A 352 1.08 16.30 -13.24
C GLN A 352 -0.17 17.21 -13.21
N GLY A 353 -1.28 16.68 -13.72
CA GLY A 353 -2.57 17.36 -13.76
C GLY A 353 -3.73 16.38 -13.88
N PRO A 354 -5.00 16.83 -13.76
CA PRO A 354 -6.16 15.98 -13.96
C PRO A 354 -6.43 15.72 -15.45
N LEU A 355 -7.19 14.66 -15.70
CA LEU A 355 -7.94 14.50 -16.93
C LEU A 355 -9.38 15.00 -16.71
N LEU A 356 -9.79 15.99 -17.49
CA LEU A 356 -11.15 16.52 -17.52
C LEU A 356 -11.85 16.16 -18.85
N LEU A 357 -13.17 16.22 -18.83
CA LEU A 357 -14.03 15.87 -19.95
C LEU A 357 -14.84 17.09 -20.43
N THR A 358 -15.13 17.16 -21.72
CA THR A 358 -15.97 18.21 -22.32
C THR A 358 -16.71 17.70 -23.56
N PRO A 359 -17.88 18.24 -23.93
CA PRO A 359 -18.48 17.99 -25.24
C PRO A 359 -17.54 18.43 -26.40
N PRO A 360 -17.61 17.79 -27.59
CA PRO A 360 -16.72 18.11 -28.72
C PRO A 360 -16.79 19.56 -29.22
N THR A 361 -17.95 20.21 -29.11
CA THR A 361 -18.26 21.47 -29.79
C THR A 361 -18.27 22.70 -28.88
N SER A 362 -18.28 22.52 -27.57
CA SER A 362 -18.26 23.61 -26.57
C SER A 362 -17.55 23.16 -25.30
N LEU A 363 -16.82 24.09 -24.66
CA LEU A 363 -16.19 23.83 -23.37
C LEU A 363 -17.28 23.67 -22.29
N ASP A 364 -17.23 22.57 -21.55
CA ASP A 364 -18.15 22.33 -20.42
C ASP A 364 -17.96 23.40 -19.32
N PRO A 365 -19.04 23.98 -18.78
CA PRO A 365 -18.93 24.99 -17.72
C PRO A 365 -18.22 24.53 -16.44
N ASN A 366 -18.35 23.25 -16.06
CA ASN A 366 -17.71 22.68 -14.88
C ASN A 366 -16.22 22.43 -15.15
N ALA A 367 -15.88 21.85 -16.31
CA ALA A 367 -14.49 21.70 -16.73
C ALA A 367 -13.78 23.05 -16.83
N LYS A 368 -14.44 24.07 -17.39
CA LYS A 368 -13.97 25.47 -17.40
C LYS A 368 -13.68 25.97 -15.98
N ALA A 369 -14.65 25.86 -15.07
CA ALA A 369 -14.50 26.35 -13.70
C ALA A 369 -13.37 25.62 -12.96
N GLU A 370 -13.22 24.32 -13.18
CA GLU A 370 -12.17 23.51 -12.57
C GLU A 370 -10.77 23.84 -13.11
N ILE A 371 -10.61 24.05 -14.43
CA ILE A 371 -9.36 24.58 -15.01
C ILE A 371 -8.98 25.90 -14.32
N GLN A 372 -9.94 26.83 -14.20
CA GLN A 372 -9.73 28.12 -13.54
C GLN A 372 -9.44 28.00 -12.02
N ARG A 373 -9.86 26.91 -11.37
CA ARG A 373 -9.59 26.65 -9.96
C ARG A 373 -8.15 26.19 -9.75
N ILE A 374 -7.63 25.30 -10.58
CA ILE A 374 -6.38 24.55 -10.31
C ILE A 374 -5.16 25.01 -11.10
N LEU A 375 -5.37 25.62 -12.27
CA LEU A 375 -4.29 25.96 -13.20
C LEU A 375 -4.06 27.47 -13.20
N PRO A 376 -2.84 27.97 -12.93
CA PRO A 376 -2.56 29.41 -12.96
C PRO A 376 -2.70 29.95 -14.40
N PRO A 377 -3.05 31.24 -14.58
CA PRO A 377 -3.07 31.89 -15.88
C PRO A 377 -1.76 31.69 -16.65
N GLY A 378 -1.85 31.42 -17.95
CA GLY A 378 -0.71 31.04 -18.79
C GLY A 378 -0.31 29.55 -18.71
N GLY A 379 -0.91 28.76 -17.82
CA GLY A 379 -0.71 27.31 -17.74
C GLY A 379 -1.22 26.55 -18.96
N THR A 380 -0.79 25.29 -19.10
CA THR A 380 -1.02 24.47 -20.30
C THR A 380 -2.22 23.55 -20.16
N VAL A 381 -3.13 23.61 -21.14
CA VAL A 381 -4.19 22.61 -21.35
C VAL A 381 -3.87 21.78 -22.60
N TYR A 382 -3.68 20.48 -22.41
CA TYR A 382 -3.49 19.52 -23.50
C TYR A 382 -4.85 19.09 -24.05
N LEU A 383 -5.03 19.20 -25.37
CA LEU A 383 -6.27 18.82 -26.06
C LEU A 383 -6.04 17.50 -26.80
N LEU A 384 -6.79 16.47 -26.43
CA LEU A 384 -6.70 15.16 -27.07
C LEU A 384 -7.57 15.09 -28.33
N GLY A 385 -6.96 14.65 -29.42
CA GLY A 385 -7.61 14.45 -30.72
C GLY A 385 -7.68 15.71 -31.59
N SER A 386 -8.08 15.48 -32.84
CA SER A 386 -8.16 16.51 -33.89
C SER A 386 -9.27 17.54 -33.62
N THR A 387 -9.44 18.51 -34.51
CA THR A 387 -10.58 19.44 -34.48
C THR A 387 -11.94 18.76 -34.67
N GLY A 388 -11.98 17.51 -35.14
CA GLY A 388 -13.18 16.67 -35.13
C GLY A 388 -13.45 15.96 -33.79
N ALA A 389 -12.47 15.94 -32.89
CA ALA A 389 -12.59 15.40 -31.54
C ALA A 389 -12.90 16.51 -30.51
N LEU A 390 -12.10 17.57 -30.53
CA LEU A 390 -12.32 18.79 -29.76
C LEU A 390 -12.21 19.97 -30.71
N SER A 391 -13.34 20.60 -31.02
CA SER A 391 -13.45 21.67 -32.01
C SER A 391 -12.53 22.86 -31.77
N GLN A 392 -12.31 23.66 -32.82
CA GLN A 392 -11.57 24.92 -32.70
C GLN A 392 -12.24 25.87 -31.68
N SER A 393 -13.57 25.87 -31.60
CA SER A 393 -14.35 26.59 -30.59
C SER A 393 -13.94 26.24 -29.15
N VAL A 394 -13.78 24.94 -28.82
CA VAL A 394 -13.29 24.52 -27.48
C VAL A 394 -11.90 25.08 -27.21
N GLN A 395 -10.99 24.98 -28.18
CA GLN A 395 -9.62 25.49 -28.05
C GLN A 395 -9.57 27.02 -27.87
N ASP A 396 -10.39 27.75 -28.61
CA ASP A 396 -10.44 29.21 -28.56
C ASP A 396 -11.08 29.70 -27.26
N GLN A 397 -12.11 29.00 -26.75
CA GLN A 397 -12.68 29.25 -25.42
C GLN A 397 -11.63 29.09 -24.31
N ILE A 398 -10.73 28.10 -24.41
CA ILE A 398 -9.65 27.90 -23.43
C ILE A 398 -8.58 29.00 -23.54
N LYS A 399 -8.18 29.38 -24.76
CA LYS A 399 -7.25 30.51 -24.98
C LYS A 399 -7.81 31.83 -24.47
N ALA A 400 -9.12 32.08 -24.64
CA ALA A 400 -9.80 33.28 -24.16
C ALA A 400 -9.82 33.40 -22.62
N LEU A 401 -9.61 32.30 -21.89
CA LEU A 401 -9.43 32.29 -20.44
C LEU A 401 -7.96 32.53 -20.01
N GLY A 402 -7.05 32.73 -20.97
CA GLY A 402 -5.63 33.01 -20.71
C GLY A 402 -4.73 31.78 -20.62
N TYR A 403 -5.17 30.59 -21.07
CA TYR A 403 -4.36 29.36 -21.04
C TYR A 403 -3.67 29.07 -22.38
N GLN A 404 -2.52 28.41 -22.28
CA GLN A 404 -1.85 27.81 -23.43
C GLN A 404 -2.57 26.52 -23.83
N THR A 405 -2.64 26.22 -25.13
CA THR A 405 -3.27 24.99 -25.64
C THR A 405 -2.29 24.20 -26.47
N VAL A 406 -2.07 22.94 -26.11
CA VAL A 406 -1.23 22.00 -26.89
C VAL A 406 -2.14 20.89 -27.39
N ARG A 407 -2.38 20.84 -28.70
CA ARG A 407 -3.21 19.78 -29.30
C ARG A 407 -2.36 18.58 -29.66
N LEU A 408 -2.76 17.40 -29.20
CA LEU A 408 -2.11 16.12 -29.47
C LEU A 408 -3.09 15.27 -30.28
N ALA A 409 -2.81 15.10 -31.57
CA ALA A 409 -3.75 14.54 -32.52
C ALA A 409 -3.01 13.83 -33.67
N GLY A 410 -3.63 12.76 -34.17
CA GLY A 410 -3.27 12.13 -35.43
C GLY A 410 -4.42 12.13 -36.43
N ALA A 411 -4.28 11.34 -37.49
CA ALA A 411 -5.36 11.05 -38.44
C ALA A 411 -6.40 10.07 -37.85
N ASP A 412 -5.99 9.29 -36.85
CA ASP A 412 -6.78 8.29 -36.13
C ASP A 412 -6.33 8.19 -34.67
N ARG A 413 -7.03 7.38 -33.87
CA ARG A 413 -6.72 7.15 -32.45
C ARG A 413 -5.31 6.60 -32.21
N PHE A 414 -4.76 5.83 -33.15
CA PHE A 414 -3.45 5.22 -33.03
C PHE A 414 -2.37 6.29 -33.16
N SER A 415 -2.43 7.10 -34.21
CA SER A 415 -1.56 8.26 -34.41
C SER A 415 -1.76 9.37 -33.35
N THR A 416 -2.98 9.55 -32.82
CA THR A 416 -3.20 10.37 -31.61
C THR A 416 -2.44 9.79 -30.40
N SER A 417 -2.48 8.48 -30.16
CA SER A 417 -1.73 7.86 -29.06
C SER A 417 -0.22 8.02 -29.20
N ILE A 418 0.31 8.02 -30.43
CA ILE A 418 1.73 8.31 -30.70
C ILE A 418 2.07 9.79 -30.47
N ALA A 419 1.18 10.72 -30.82
CA ALA A 419 1.35 12.14 -30.46
C ALA A 419 1.35 12.35 -28.94
N VAL A 420 0.52 11.60 -28.21
CA VAL A 420 0.50 11.59 -26.74
C VAL A 420 1.79 11.00 -26.16
N ALA A 421 2.25 9.84 -26.64
CA ALA A 421 3.49 9.22 -26.21
C ALA A 421 4.69 10.17 -26.38
N ASN A 422 4.89 10.72 -27.58
CA ASN A 422 5.98 11.68 -27.85
C ASN A 422 5.90 12.96 -27.01
N ALA A 423 4.69 13.40 -26.62
CA ALA A 423 4.53 14.54 -25.73
C ALA A 423 4.91 14.21 -24.27
N ILE A 424 4.82 12.93 -23.88
CA ILE A 424 5.30 12.42 -22.58
C ILE A 424 6.83 12.27 -22.62
N ASP A 425 7.33 11.39 -23.48
CA ASP A 425 8.74 11.15 -23.78
C ASP A 425 8.88 10.57 -25.20
N THR A 426 9.92 10.97 -25.92
CA THR A 426 10.26 10.45 -27.26
C THR A 426 11.16 9.22 -27.21
N ARG A 427 11.74 8.91 -26.04
CA ARG A 427 12.58 7.72 -25.79
C ARG A 427 12.25 7.14 -24.40
N PRO A 428 11.02 6.65 -24.19
CA PRO A 428 10.59 6.13 -22.90
C PRO A 428 11.38 4.87 -22.51
N ASP A 429 11.55 4.64 -21.21
CA ASP A 429 12.10 3.39 -20.67
C ASP A 429 11.11 2.22 -20.85
N VAL A 430 9.81 2.52 -20.77
CA VAL A 430 8.73 1.52 -20.81
C VAL A 430 7.59 1.95 -21.75
N VAL A 431 7.10 1.00 -22.57
CA VAL A 431 5.90 1.14 -23.39
C VAL A 431 4.85 0.10 -22.98
N LEU A 432 3.68 0.58 -22.58
CA LEU A 432 2.48 -0.25 -22.44
C LEU A 432 1.71 -0.18 -23.76
N THR A 433 1.25 -1.33 -24.26
CA THR A 433 0.34 -1.42 -25.40
C THR A 433 -1.04 -1.86 -24.93
N ALA A 434 -2.10 -1.29 -25.51
CA ALA A 434 -3.48 -1.71 -25.31
C ALA A 434 -4.25 -1.63 -26.64
N THR A 435 -5.32 -2.39 -26.84
CA THR A 435 -6.14 -2.21 -28.04
C THR A 435 -6.81 -0.84 -28.03
N GLY A 436 -6.81 -0.14 -29.16
CA GLY A 436 -7.58 1.08 -29.35
C GLY A 436 -9.04 0.83 -29.77
N MET A 437 -9.43 -0.42 -29.99
CA MET A 437 -10.77 -0.78 -30.50
C MET A 437 -11.81 -1.00 -29.41
N ASP A 438 -11.36 -1.33 -28.19
CA ASP A 438 -12.14 -1.25 -26.96
C ASP A 438 -11.37 -0.36 -25.95
N TYR A 439 -11.90 -0.14 -24.75
CA TYR A 439 -11.33 0.75 -23.73
C TYR A 439 -10.75 0.11 -22.44
N PRO A 440 -11.23 -1.03 -21.90
CA PRO A 440 -10.93 -1.42 -20.51
C PRO A 440 -9.45 -1.58 -20.19
N ASP A 441 -8.72 -2.33 -21.04
CA ASP A 441 -7.30 -2.62 -20.86
C ASP A 441 -6.47 -1.34 -20.85
N ALA A 442 -6.85 -0.36 -21.69
CA ALA A 442 -6.20 0.94 -21.77
C ALA A 442 -6.48 1.82 -20.54
N LEU A 443 -7.62 1.67 -19.86
CA LEU A 443 -7.91 2.38 -18.61
C LEU A 443 -7.00 1.89 -17.47
N ALA A 444 -6.85 0.57 -17.33
CA ALA A 444 -5.94 -0.03 -16.35
C ALA A 444 -4.47 0.29 -16.69
N ALA A 445 -4.07 0.16 -17.97
CA ALA A 445 -2.73 0.52 -18.45
C ALA A 445 -2.41 2.01 -18.22
N GLY A 446 -3.40 2.89 -18.37
CA GLY A 446 -3.27 4.32 -18.09
C GLY A 446 -2.84 4.60 -16.66
N ALA A 447 -3.49 3.94 -15.69
CA ALA A 447 -3.08 4.00 -14.27
C ALA A 447 -1.71 3.35 -14.03
N ALA A 448 -1.42 2.21 -14.67
CA ALA A 448 -0.15 1.48 -14.53
C ALA A 448 1.10 2.30 -14.92
N THR A 449 0.96 3.29 -15.82
CA THR A 449 2.05 4.24 -16.09
C THR A 449 2.51 5.02 -14.85
N GLY A 450 1.64 5.17 -13.84
CA GLY A 450 1.94 5.72 -12.53
C GLY A 450 2.82 4.82 -11.67
N GLY A 451 2.51 3.52 -11.60
CA GLY A 451 3.33 2.53 -10.88
C GLY A 451 4.76 2.44 -11.46
N VAL A 452 4.88 2.44 -12.80
CA VAL A 452 6.20 2.50 -13.47
C VAL A 452 6.94 3.81 -13.14
N ARG A 453 6.24 4.94 -13.07
CA ARG A 453 6.82 6.25 -12.73
C ARG A 453 7.23 6.40 -11.26
N ALA A 454 6.52 5.76 -10.34
CA ALA A 454 6.90 5.69 -8.93
C ALA A 454 8.28 5.03 -8.73
N ASN A 455 8.62 4.11 -9.65
CA ASN A 455 9.90 3.40 -9.71
C ASN A 455 11.01 4.16 -10.48
N GLY A 456 10.80 5.44 -10.81
CA GLY A 456 11.80 6.30 -11.44
C GLY A 456 11.98 6.13 -12.96
N LYS A 457 11.23 5.22 -13.58
CA LYS A 457 11.21 5.02 -15.05
C LYS A 457 10.18 5.91 -15.73
N THR A 458 10.42 6.26 -16.99
CA THR A 458 9.42 6.89 -17.87
C THR A 458 8.55 5.82 -18.54
N ALA A 459 7.24 6.10 -18.63
CA ALA A 459 6.26 5.22 -19.23
C ALA A 459 5.31 5.96 -20.17
N VAL A 460 4.94 5.30 -21.26
CA VAL A 460 3.90 5.74 -22.22
C VAL A 460 2.90 4.62 -22.51
N LEU A 461 1.71 4.99 -22.97
CA LEU A 461 0.68 4.08 -23.46
C LEU A 461 0.43 4.34 -24.96
N VAL A 462 0.56 3.30 -25.78
CA VAL A 462 0.28 3.36 -27.23
C VAL A 462 -0.78 2.35 -27.63
N LEU A 463 -1.57 2.67 -28.67
CA LEU A 463 -2.73 1.86 -29.06
C LEU A 463 -2.42 0.93 -30.25
N THR A 464 -2.92 -0.31 -30.17
CA THR A 464 -2.89 -1.31 -31.25
C THR A 464 -4.25 -1.45 -31.92
N ASN A 465 -4.28 -1.89 -33.18
CA ASN A 465 -5.52 -2.20 -33.89
C ASN A 465 -5.88 -3.68 -33.66
N ASN A 466 -6.44 -3.97 -32.48
CA ASN A 466 -6.55 -5.33 -31.94
C ASN A 466 -5.19 -6.06 -32.04
N ALA A 467 -5.18 -7.30 -32.54
CA ALA A 467 -4.00 -8.16 -32.72
C ALA A 467 -3.01 -7.69 -33.81
N THR A 468 -3.16 -6.46 -34.31
CA THR A 468 -2.30 -5.89 -35.35
C THR A 468 -1.82 -4.50 -34.97
N LEU A 469 -0.65 -4.10 -35.46
CA LEU A 469 -0.15 -2.74 -35.30
C LEU A 469 -0.65 -1.85 -36.44
N ALA A 470 -1.26 -0.73 -36.08
CA ALA A 470 -1.51 0.34 -37.04
C ALA A 470 -0.16 0.89 -37.57
N PRO A 471 -0.07 1.41 -38.82
CA PRO A 471 1.20 1.86 -39.39
C PRO A 471 1.94 2.89 -38.55
N ALA A 472 1.22 3.81 -37.91
CA ALA A 472 1.79 4.80 -36.99
C ALA A 472 2.41 4.14 -35.74
N THR A 473 1.70 3.21 -35.10
CA THR A 473 2.19 2.45 -33.94
C THR A 473 3.39 1.60 -34.30
N LYS A 474 3.37 0.90 -35.45
CA LYS A 474 4.51 0.11 -35.91
C LYS A 474 5.74 0.98 -36.14
N THR A 475 5.59 2.10 -36.86
CA THR A 475 6.69 3.04 -37.13
C THR A 475 7.28 3.63 -35.86
N TYR A 476 6.44 3.90 -34.84
CA TYR A 476 6.90 4.34 -33.53
C TYR A 476 7.72 3.25 -32.82
N LEU A 477 7.20 2.02 -32.74
CA LEU A 477 7.90 0.91 -32.06
C LEU A 477 9.21 0.53 -32.76
N ASP A 478 9.25 0.56 -34.10
CA ASP A 478 10.46 0.32 -34.91
C ASP A 478 11.58 1.34 -34.65
N ALA A 479 11.24 2.54 -34.16
CA ALA A 479 12.18 3.63 -33.92
C ALA A 479 12.69 3.72 -32.47
N LEU A 480 12.20 2.86 -31.57
CA LEU A 480 12.57 2.89 -30.16
C LEU A 480 13.99 2.33 -29.92
N PRO A 481 14.70 2.81 -28.87
CA PRO A 481 15.99 2.24 -28.49
C PRO A 481 15.90 0.75 -28.13
N ALA A 482 16.93 0.00 -28.50
CA ALA A 482 17.10 -1.37 -28.00
C ALA A 482 17.18 -1.37 -26.46
N GLY A 483 16.45 -2.27 -25.82
CA GLY A 483 16.31 -2.33 -24.36
C GLY A 483 15.10 -1.60 -23.78
N THR A 484 14.28 -0.92 -24.60
CA THR A 484 12.97 -0.42 -24.16
C THR A 484 12.09 -1.58 -23.71
N GLU A 485 11.58 -1.53 -22.47
CA GLU A 485 10.71 -2.57 -21.93
C GLU A 485 9.30 -2.43 -22.50
N MET A 486 8.65 -3.55 -22.85
CA MET A 486 7.32 -3.54 -23.44
C MET A 486 6.36 -4.50 -22.74
N TYR A 487 5.12 -4.06 -22.54
CA TYR A 487 4.07 -4.82 -21.87
C TYR A 487 2.77 -4.74 -22.68
N GLY A 488 2.24 -5.90 -23.06
CA GLY A 488 0.98 -6.00 -23.80
C GLY A 488 -0.18 -6.22 -22.86
N ILE A 489 -0.99 -5.18 -22.65
CA ILE A 489 -2.13 -5.20 -21.72
C ILE A 489 -3.39 -5.60 -22.49
N GLY A 490 -3.94 -6.76 -22.12
CA GLY A 490 -5.05 -7.40 -22.83
C GLY A 490 -4.59 -8.23 -24.03
N LEU A 491 -5.36 -9.30 -24.33
CA LEU A 491 -5.01 -10.35 -25.29
C LEU A 491 -4.55 -9.80 -26.65
N TYR A 492 -5.32 -8.86 -27.19
CA TYR A 492 -5.07 -8.30 -28.51
C TYR A 492 -3.81 -7.44 -28.57
N ALA A 493 -3.52 -6.65 -27.54
CA ALA A 493 -2.32 -5.81 -27.52
C ALA A 493 -1.06 -6.66 -27.40
N ALA A 494 -1.10 -7.67 -26.52
CA ALA A 494 -0.03 -8.67 -26.38
C ALA A 494 0.29 -9.39 -27.69
N GLN A 495 -0.71 -9.85 -28.43
CA GLN A 495 -0.52 -10.45 -29.77
C GLN A 495 0.11 -9.46 -30.77
N ALA A 496 -0.32 -8.19 -30.75
CA ALA A 496 0.19 -7.17 -31.67
C ALA A 496 1.65 -6.76 -31.38
N SER A 497 2.10 -6.79 -30.11
CA SER A 497 3.46 -6.41 -29.71
C SER A 497 4.41 -7.59 -29.45
N GLU A 498 3.97 -8.84 -29.61
CA GLU A 498 4.79 -10.05 -29.40
C GLU A 498 6.13 -10.01 -30.15
N ALA A 499 6.12 -9.55 -31.41
CA ALA A 499 7.31 -9.43 -32.25
C ALA A 499 8.38 -8.45 -31.70
N TYR A 500 8.04 -7.63 -30.71
CA TYR A 500 8.94 -6.69 -30.02
C TYR A 500 9.35 -7.21 -28.63
N GLY A 501 9.02 -8.46 -28.29
CA GLY A 501 9.37 -9.08 -27.02
C GLY A 501 8.51 -8.64 -25.84
N SER A 502 7.30 -8.11 -26.08
CA SER A 502 6.44 -7.61 -25.02
C SER A 502 6.00 -8.70 -24.04
N VAL A 503 6.09 -8.42 -22.73
CA VAL A 503 5.53 -9.30 -21.69
C VAL A 503 3.99 -9.21 -21.74
N PRO A 504 3.27 -10.33 -21.92
CA PRO A 504 1.80 -10.32 -21.92
C PRO A 504 1.25 -10.14 -20.50
N VAL A 505 0.30 -9.23 -20.34
CA VAL A 505 -0.54 -9.04 -19.14
C VAL A 505 -1.98 -9.25 -19.60
N VAL A 506 -2.45 -10.49 -19.54
CA VAL A 506 -3.68 -10.93 -20.24
C VAL A 506 -4.54 -11.78 -19.32
N GLY A 507 -5.79 -11.35 -19.11
CA GLY A 507 -6.84 -12.16 -18.49
C GLY A 507 -7.91 -12.56 -19.50
N ASP A 508 -8.78 -13.49 -19.11
CA ASP A 508 -9.96 -13.92 -19.87
C ASP A 508 -11.08 -12.85 -19.86
N SER A 509 -11.03 -11.93 -18.88
CA SER A 509 -11.98 -10.83 -18.71
C SER A 509 -11.29 -9.46 -18.60
N ARG A 510 -12.06 -8.38 -18.80
CA ARG A 510 -11.63 -7.00 -18.54
C ARG A 510 -11.34 -6.72 -17.06
N TYR A 511 -11.95 -7.51 -16.18
CA TYR A 511 -11.77 -7.41 -14.73
C TYR A 511 -10.50 -8.14 -14.31
N GLU A 512 -10.26 -9.32 -14.89
CA GLU A 512 -9.01 -10.08 -14.72
C GLU A 512 -7.81 -9.34 -15.29
N THR A 513 -7.90 -8.78 -16.51
CA THR A 513 -6.79 -7.99 -17.08
C THR A 513 -6.47 -6.78 -16.20
N ALA A 514 -7.47 -6.16 -15.56
CA ALA A 514 -7.23 -5.10 -14.57
C ALA A 514 -6.53 -5.62 -13.30
N ALA A 515 -6.89 -6.80 -12.78
CA ALA A 515 -6.23 -7.43 -11.63
C ALA A 515 -4.80 -7.87 -11.93
N LEU A 516 -4.55 -8.48 -13.10
CA LEU A 516 -3.20 -8.83 -13.57
C LEU A 516 -2.36 -7.57 -13.82
N THR A 517 -2.96 -6.46 -14.26
CA THR A 517 -2.30 -5.16 -14.36
C THR A 517 -1.99 -4.58 -12.98
N ALA A 518 -2.88 -4.75 -11.99
CA ALA A 518 -2.63 -4.40 -10.60
C ALA A 518 -1.41 -5.17 -10.07
N TRP A 519 -1.48 -6.51 -10.06
CA TRP A 519 -0.36 -7.34 -9.61
C TRP A 519 0.93 -7.16 -10.41
N ALA A 520 0.89 -6.76 -11.69
CA ALA A 520 2.08 -6.52 -12.50
C ALA A 520 2.86 -5.27 -12.05
N PHE A 521 2.18 -4.13 -11.92
CA PHE A 521 2.81 -2.81 -11.81
C PHE A 521 2.72 -2.15 -10.42
N PHE A 522 2.05 -2.82 -9.48
CA PHE A 522 1.73 -2.30 -8.16
C PHE A 522 2.08 -3.34 -7.07
N GLY A 523 2.43 -2.85 -5.88
CA GLY A 523 2.57 -3.59 -4.64
C GLY A 523 2.93 -2.65 -3.48
N GLY A 524 2.12 -2.68 -2.41
CA GLY A 524 2.30 -1.86 -1.21
C GLY A 524 1.65 -0.46 -1.25
N GLU A 525 0.69 -0.26 -2.14
CA GLU A 525 0.02 1.03 -2.36
C GLU A 525 -0.91 1.45 -1.22
N ASN A 526 -1.00 2.76 -0.98
CA ASN A 526 -1.97 3.33 -0.04
C ASN A 526 -3.40 3.45 -0.63
N HIS A 527 -3.56 3.25 -1.94
CA HIS A 527 -4.79 3.59 -2.69
C HIS A 527 -5.15 2.54 -3.73
N VAL A 528 -6.45 2.30 -3.89
CA VAL A 528 -7.03 1.47 -4.96
C VAL A 528 -8.24 2.19 -5.54
N GLY A 529 -8.34 2.23 -6.86
CA GLY A 529 -9.50 2.78 -7.57
C GLY A 529 -10.45 1.69 -8.01
N ILE A 530 -11.75 1.95 -7.96
CA ILE A 530 -12.80 1.04 -8.43
C ILE A 530 -13.74 1.84 -9.33
N ALA A 531 -13.89 1.40 -10.57
CA ALA A 531 -14.82 1.97 -11.53
C ALA A 531 -15.64 0.87 -12.23
N THR A 532 -16.75 1.23 -12.87
CA THR A 532 -17.46 0.29 -13.74
C THR A 532 -16.58 -0.11 -14.92
N GLY A 533 -16.58 -1.39 -15.28
CA GLY A 533 -16.00 -1.88 -16.53
C GLY A 533 -16.97 -1.81 -17.72
N SER A 534 -18.20 -1.32 -17.52
CA SER A 534 -19.28 -1.27 -18.53
C SER A 534 -19.42 0.09 -19.23
N ASP A 535 -18.81 1.15 -18.70
CA ASP A 535 -18.62 2.46 -19.35
C ASP A 535 -17.23 3.00 -18.98
N TRP A 536 -16.75 4.01 -19.70
CA TRP A 536 -15.35 4.49 -19.66
C TRP A 536 -15.07 5.87 -18.99
N PRO A 537 -15.97 6.87 -18.94
CA PRO A 537 -15.58 8.26 -18.62
C PRO A 537 -15.04 8.46 -17.21
N ASP A 538 -15.77 7.92 -16.22
CA ASP A 538 -15.42 8.06 -14.81
C ASP A 538 -14.13 7.27 -14.50
N ALA A 539 -13.96 6.12 -15.16
CA ALA A 539 -12.75 5.31 -15.12
C ALA A 539 -11.55 5.99 -15.82
N LEU A 540 -11.75 6.79 -16.87
CA LEU A 540 -10.68 7.51 -17.56
C LEU A 540 -10.11 8.65 -16.71
N ALA A 541 -10.99 9.44 -16.09
CA ALA A 541 -10.58 10.45 -15.10
C ALA A 541 -10.01 9.78 -13.84
N GLY A 542 -10.63 8.68 -13.38
CA GLY A 542 -10.20 7.90 -12.23
C GLY A 542 -8.81 7.30 -12.42
N GLY A 543 -8.50 6.73 -13.59
CA GLY A 543 -7.18 6.19 -13.93
C GLY A 543 -6.07 7.25 -13.92
N ALA A 544 -6.37 8.48 -14.35
CA ALA A 544 -5.45 9.61 -14.22
C ALA A 544 -5.16 9.97 -12.75
N LEU A 545 -6.17 9.93 -11.88
CA LEU A 545 -5.99 10.09 -10.44
C LEU A 545 -5.18 8.93 -9.84
N MET A 546 -5.56 7.68 -10.16
CA MET A 546 -4.93 6.49 -9.62
C MET A 546 -3.45 6.42 -9.98
N GLY A 547 -3.09 6.64 -11.24
CA GLY A 547 -1.69 6.74 -11.65
C GLY A 547 -0.93 7.92 -11.00
N SER A 548 -1.63 9.00 -10.63
CA SER A 548 -1.03 10.13 -9.88
C SER A 548 -0.84 9.84 -8.38
N LEU A 549 -1.67 8.95 -7.82
CA LEU A 549 -1.56 8.43 -6.45
C LEU A 549 -0.65 7.18 -6.35
N GLY A 550 -0.16 6.69 -7.49
CA GLY A 550 0.60 5.44 -7.59
C GLY A 550 -0.22 4.18 -7.34
N GLY A 551 -1.55 4.22 -7.41
CA GLY A 551 -2.45 3.08 -7.14
C GLY A 551 -3.04 2.42 -8.39
N PRO A 552 -3.48 1.14 -8.32
CA PRO A 552 -4.16 0.46 -9.42
C PRO A 552 -5.61 0.94 -9.63
N LEU A 553 -6.09 0.87 -10.87
CA LEU A 553 -7.50 1.04 -11.22
C LEU A 553 -8.14 -0.34 -11.48
N MET A 554 -8.96 -0.79 -10.54
CA MET A 554 -9.80 -1.97 -10.66
C MET A 554 -11.09 -1.66 -11.40
N LEU A 555 -11.57 -2.63 -12.17
CA LEU A 555 -12.86 -2.58 -12.87
C LEU A 555 -13.83 -3.57 -12.22
N THR A 556 -15.12 -3.24 -12.19
CA THR A 556 -16.18 -4.11 -11.68
C THR A 556 -17.45 -4.02 -12.56
N PRO A 557 -18.33 -5.03 -12.62
CA PRO A 557 -19.65 -4.87 -13.23
C PRO A 557 -20.49 -3.86 -12.43
N GLY A 558 -20.55 -2.60 -12.85
CA GLY A 558 -21.00 -1.49 -11.98
C GLY A 558 -22.45 -1.55 -11.46
N THR A 559 -23.33 -2.29 -12.14
CA THR A 559 -24.73 -2.52 -11.74
C THR A 559 -24.95 -3.90 -11.09
N SER A 560 -23.91 -4.48 -10.51
CA SER A 560 -23.97 -5.68 -9.67
C SER A 560 -23.97 -5.27 -8.20
N THR A 561 -24.64 -6.02 -7.32
CA THR A 561 -24.49 -5.87 -5.86
C THR A 561 -23.10 -6.29 -5.37
N GLN A 562 -22.42 -7.16 -6.12
CA GLN A 562 -21.11 -7.71 -5.78
C GLN A 562 -20.03 -7.06 -6.64
N LEU A 563 -18.86 -6.81 -6.05
CA LEU A 563 -17.65 -6.55 -6.79
C LEU A 563 -17.33 -7.73 -7.71
N SER A 564 -16.51 -7.52 -8.75
CA SER A 564 -15.93 -8.65 -9.47
C SER A 564 -15.08 -9.50 -8.51
N PRO A 565 -14.97 -10.84 -8.72
CA PRO A 565 -14.09 -11.68 -7.92
C PRO A 565 -12.65 -11.17 -7.94
N GLU A 566 -12.16 -10.76 -9.11
CA GLU A 566 -10.78 -10.30 -9.31
C GLU A 566 -10.51 -8.96 -8.60
N ALA A 567 -11.48 -8.05 -8.58
CA ALA A 567 -11.41 -6.83 -7.78
C ALA A 567 -11.44 -7.14 -6.28
N SER A 568 -12.23 -8.13 -5.85
CA SER A 568 -12.31 -8.54 -4.44
C SER A 568 -10.99 -9.14 -3.95
N GLU A 569 -10.37 -9.99 -4.78
CA GLU A 569 -9.10 -10.68 -4.49
C GLU A 569 -7.93 -9.71 -4.30
N VAL A 570 -7.80 -8.71 -5.18
CA VAL A 570 -6.77 -7.66 -5.06
C VAL A 570 -7.02 -6.79 -3.82
N LEU A 571 -8.27 -6.46 -3.51
CA LEU A 571 -8.62 -5.68 -2.31
C LEU A 571 -8.34 -6.45 -1.00
N ASP A 572 -8.59 -7.75 -0.97
CA ASP A 572 -8.29 -8.57 0.20
C ASP A 572 -6.78 -8.67 0.44
N GLU A 573 -6.00 -9.00 -0.61
CA GLU A 573 -4.54 -9.09 -0.49
C GLU A 573 -3.91 -7.77 -0.06
N PHE A 574 -4.29 -6.67 -0.70
CA PHE A 574 -3.63 -5.38 -0.48
C PHE A 574 -4.13 -4.64 0.77
N SER A 575 -5.17 -5.15 1.46
CA SER A 575 -5.81 -4.49 2.62
C SER A 575 -4.83 -4.06 3.71
N GLY A 576 -3.77 -4.83 3.99
CA GLY A 576 -2.73 -4.47 4.97
C GLY A 576 -1.89 -3.24 4.61
N SER A 577 -1.98 -2.75 3.37
CA SER A 577 -1.27 -1.57 2.84
C SER A 577 -2.20 -0.44 2.35
N VAL A 578 -3.40 -0.79 1.90
CA VAL A 578 -4.35 0.15 1.26
C VAL A 578 -5.26 0.81 2.29
N HIS A 579 -4.97 2.07 2.60
CA HIS A 579 -5.74 2.86 3.56
C HIS A 579 -6.91 3.65 2.96
N THR A 580 -7.05 3.71 1.63
CA THR A 580 -8.17 4.42 0.99
C THR A 580 -8.59 3.79 -0.35
N GLY A 581 -9.78 3.18 -0.37
CA GLY A 581 -10.47 2.82 -1.60
C GLY A 581 -11.20 4.02 -2.21
N LEU A 582 -11.10 4.19 -3.53
CA LEU A 582 -11.77 5.26 -4.28
C LEU A 582 -12.80 4.68 -5.25
N ILE A 583 -14.07 5.05 -5.08
CA ILE A 583 -15.14 4.67 -6.00
C ILE A 583 -15.37 5.79 -7.01
N PHE A 584 -15.21 5.50 -8.29
CA PHE A 584 -15.42 6.46 -9.38
C PHE A 584 -16.82 6.30 -9.98
N GLY A 585 -17.59 7.39 -9.93
CA GLY A 585 -18.96 7.44 -10.45
C GLY A 585 -20.04 7.37 -9.38
N SER A 586 -21.24 7.83 -9.76
CA SER A 586 -22.41 7.87 -8.86
C SER A 586 -22.91 6.47 -8.50
N GLU A 587 -23.80 6.37 -7.52
CA GLU A 587 -24.38 5.09 -7.09
C GLU A 587 -25.00 4.25 -8.24
N PRO A 588 -25.73 4.82 -9.23
CA PRO A 588 -26.18 4.06 -10.40
C PRO A 588 -25.07 3.55 -11.34
N VAL A 589 -23.83 4.03 -11.19
CA VAL A 589 -22.66 3.63 -12.01
C VAL A 589 -21.83 2.56 -11.32
N VAL A 590 -21.69 2.64 -9.99
CA VAL A 590 -21.05 1.64 -9.12
C VAL A 590 -21.89 1.55 -7.85
N TRP A 591 -22.62 0.46 -7.63
CA TRP A 591 -23.64 0.36 -6.56
C TRP A 591 -23.08 0.55 -5.14
N ALA A 592 -23.94 0.94 -4.19
CA ALA A 592 -23.54 1.21 -2.81
C ALA A 592 -23.06 -0.05 -2.08
N GLU A 593 -23.58 -1.22 -2.47
CA GLU A 593 -23.14 -2.53 -2.00
C GLU A 593 -21.68 -2.81 -2.41
N GLN A 594 -21.27 -2.43 -3.63
CA GLN A 594 -19.88 -2.57 -4.10
C GLN A 594 -18.93 -1.64 -3.32
N GLN A 595 -19.35 -0.41 -3.04
CA GLN A 595 -18.62 0.50 -2.14
C GLN A 595 -18.49 -0.09 -0.73
N SER A 596 -19.54 -0.73 -0.23
CA SER A 596 -19.58 -1.33 1.10
C SER A 596 -18.72 -2.59 1.19
N ALA A 597 -18.71 -3.41 0.12
CA ALA A 597 -17.86 -4.58 -0.02
C ALA A 597 -16.37 -4.19 -0.08
N ALA A 598 -16.02 -3.16 -0.87
CA ALA A 598 -14.67 -2.62 -0.89
C ALA A 598 -14.22 -2.13 0.50
N GLY A 599 -15.12 -1.46 1.23
CA GLY A 599 -14.83 -1.01 2.60
C GLY A 599 -14.65 -2.17 3.57
N ALA A 600 -15.48 -3.21 3.47
CA ALA A 600 -15.33 -4.41 4.28
C ALA A 600 -13.98 -5.10 4.00
N LEU A 601 -13.64 -5.31 2.72
CA LEU A 601 -12.40 -5.96 2.29
C LEU A 601 -11.15 -5.19 2.74
N LEU A 602 -11.14 -3.86 2.65
CA LEU A 602 -10.03 -3.05 3.14
C LEU A 602 -10.00 -2.87 4.67
N SER A 603 -11.04 -3.26 5.41
CA SER A 603 -11.13 -2.93 6.84
C SER A 603 -10.52 -3.96 7.78
N GLY A 604 -9.71 -3.44 8.72
CA GLY A 604 -9.39 -4.09 9.98
C GLY A 604 -10.56 -4.19 10.97
N PRO A 605 -10.32 -4.70 12.19
CA PRO A 605 -11.32 -5.02 13.21
C PRO A 605 -12.17 -3.85 13.73
N ALA A 606 -11.84 -2.60 13.40
CA ALA A 606 -12.64 -1.43 13.76
C ALA A 606 -13.63 -0.99 12.66
N GLY A 607 -13.65 -1.68 11.50
CA GLY A 607 -14.44 -1.34 10.31
C GLY A 607 -13.80 -0.22 9.49
N TYR A 608 -14.58 0.38 8.58
CA TYR A 608 -14.13 1.47 7.72
C TYR A 608 -14.97 2.74 7.93
N LEU A 609 -14.51 3.85 7.36
CA LEU A 609 -15.25 5.10 7.19
C LEU A 609 -15.72 5.21 5.75
N SER A 610 -17.02 5.48 5.55
CA SER A 610 -17.59 5.76 4.23
C SER A 610 -17.74 7.27 4.03
N GLU A 611 -17.20 7.79 2.94
CA GLU A 611 -17.20 9.23 2.61
C GLU A 611 -17.64 9.46 1.15
N ASN A 612 -18.17 10.66 0.88
CA ASN A 612 -18.54 11.10 -0.46
C ASN A 612 -17.91 12.46 -0.75
N ASN A 613 -17.29 12.62 -1.93
CA ASN A 613 -16.77 13.87 -2.47
C ASN A 613 -15.86 14.65 -1.51
N THR A 614 -14.96 13.93 -0.84
CA THR A 614 -13.95 14.50 0.05
C THR A 614 -13.01 15.46 -0.71
N SER A 615 -12.62 16.56 -0.09
CA SER A 615 -11.75 17.57 -0.73
C SER A 615 -10.25 17.24 -0.68
N ALA A 616 -9.86 16.12 -0.06
CA ALA A 616 -8.48 15.66 -0.04
C ALA A 616 -8.41 14.13 0.17
N VAL A 617 -8.06 13.40 -0.89
CA VAL A 617 -7.48 12.06 -0.75
C VAL A 617 -6.04 12.25 -0.24
N ARG A 618 -5.63 11.47 0.76
CA ARG A 618 -4.35 11.70 1.45
C ARG A 618 -3.21 11.21 0.57
N THR A 619 -2.45 12.14 -0.02
CA THR A 619 -1.33 11.85 -0.94
C THR A 619 -0.07 11.28 -0.26
N GLY A 620 -0.11 11.09 1.05
CA GLY A 620 1.00 10.52 1.83
C GLY A 620 0.47 9.65 2.96
N PRO A 621 1.36 8.86 3.59
CA PRO A 621 0.99 7.99 4.69
C PRO A 621 0.52 8.81 5.91
N PRO A 622 -0.11 8.19 6.92
CA PRO A 622 -0.62 8.90 8.08
C PRO A 622 0.45 9.78 8.76
N ALA A 623 0.08 10.97 9.24
CA ALA A 623 1.03 11.94 9.77
C ALA A 623 1.96 11.32 10.83
N GLY A 624 3.28 11.40 10.61
CA GLY A 624 4.32 10.75 11.43
C GLY A 624 4.93 9.50 10.81
N ALA A 625 4.31 8.94 9.77
CA ALA A 625 4.87 7.85 8.99
C ALA A 625 5.98 8.36 8.05
N ARG A 626 7.06 7.58 7.92
CA ARG A 626 7.93 7.69 6.74
C ARG A 626 7.44 6.67 5.73
N THR A 627 7.53 6.98 4.44
CA THR A 627 7.61 5.91 3.44
C THR A 627 9.03 5.34 3.48
N ALA A 628 9.21 4.08 3.12
CA ALA A 628 10.50 3.65 2.60
C ALA A 628 10.85 4.49 1.34
N ALA A 629 12.07 4.31 0.82
CA ALA A 629 12.27 4.52 -0.61
C ALA A 629 11.25 3.64 -1.38
N PRO A 630 10.84 3.98 -2.63
CA PRO A 630 9.95 3.14 -3.42
C PRO A 630 10.38 1.65 -3.43
N GLY A 631 9.42 0.75 -3.65
CA GLY A 631 9.74 -0.66 -3.91
C GLY A 631 10.76 -0.78 -5.05
N PRO A 632 11.64 -1.80 -5.05
CA PRO A 632 12.50 -2.03 -6.21
C PRO A 632 11.62 -2.20 -7.45
N ALA A 633 11.98 -1.52 -8.54
CA ALA A 633 11.30 -1.67 -9.81
C ALA A 633 11.38 -3.14 -10.25
N ARG A 634 10.22 -3.79 -10.45
CA ARG A 634 10.22 -5.15 -10.99
C ARG A 634 10.85 -5.19 -12.37
N SER A 635 11.69 -6.20 -12.58
CA SER A 635 12.14 -6.63 -13.90
C SER A 635 10.98 -7.20 -14.72
N ALA A 636 11.15 -7.26 -16.04
CA ALA A 636 10.24 -7.95 -16.94
C ALA A 636 9.99 -9.43 -16.55
N ALA A 637 10.98 -10.09 -15.93
CA ALA A 637 10.86 -11.47 -15.44
C ALA A 637 9.96 -11.59 -14.21
N GLU A 638 10.11 -10.69 -13.23
CA GLU A 638 9.25 -10.64 -12.04
C GLU A 638 7.80 -10.29 -12.41
N ILE A 639 7.60 -9.33 -13.33
CA ILE A 639 6.25 -9.02 -13.83
C ILE A 639 5.62 -10.24 -14.50
N LYS A 640 6.36 -10.96 -15.35
CA LYS A 640 5.87 -12.20 -15.98
C LYS A 640 5.51 -13.26 -14.94
N ALA A 641 6.33 -13.44 -13.90
CA ALA A 641 6.05 -14.38 -12.81
C ALA A 641 4.78 -14.00 -12.02
N ALA A 642 4.60 -12.72 -11.71
CA ALA A 642 3.42 -12.21 -11.01
C ALA A 642 2.13 -12.38 -11.83
N VAL A 643 2.16 -12.14 -13.15
CA VAL A 643 1.02 -12.39 -14.04
C VAL A 643 0.64 -13.88 -14.03
N VAL A 644 1.62 -14.78 -14.16
CA VAL A 644 1.37 -16.24 -14.14
C VAL A 644 0.82 -16.70 -12.79
N ALA A 645 1.31 -16.13 -11.68
CA ALA A 645 0.79 -16.42 -10.34
C ALA A 645 -0.66 -15.91 -10.16
N GLY A 646 -0.95 -14.70 -10.64
CA GLY A 646 -2.30 -14.13 -10.65
C GLY A 646 -3.30 -14.97 -11.45
N GLN A 647 -2.94 -15.39 -12.67
CA GLN A 647 -3.75 -16.28 -13.51
C GLN A 647 -4.04 -17.62 -12.79
N LYS A 648 -2.99 -18.25 -12.22
CA LYS A 648 -3.13 -19.48 -11.43
C LYS A 648 -4.05 -19.31 -10.22
N ARG A 649 -4.07 -18.11 -9.62
CA ARG A 649 -4.91 -17.79 -8.45
C ARG A 649 -6.37 -17.56 -8.83
N LEU A 650 -6.65 -16.85 -9.92
CA LEU A 650 -8.01 -16.59 -10.42
C LEU A 650 -8.65 -17.81 -11.11
N SER A 651 -7.86 -18.83 -11.45
CA SER A 651 -8.34 -20.12 -11.97
C SER A 651 -8.82 -21.13 -10.90
N ARG A 652 -8.81 -20.74 -9.62
CA ARG A 652 -9.21 -21.59 -8.47
C ARG A 652 -10.61 -21.25 -7.99
#